data_AF-A0A2H0XC24-F1
#
_entry.id   AF-A0A2H0XC24-F1
#
_cell.length_a   1.000
_cell.length_b   1.000
_cell.length_c   1.000
_cell.angle_alpha   90.00
_cell.angle_beta   90.00
_cell.angle_gamma   90.00
#
_symmetry.space_group_name_H-M   'P 1'
#
loop_
_entity.id
_entity.type
_entity.pdbx_description
1 polymer ?
#
loop_
_entity_poly.entity_id
_entity_poly.type
_entity_poly.pdbx_seq_one_letter_code
_entity_poly.pdbx_strand_id
1 'polypeptide(L)'
;MTAQKDLKLLFNPKSVAVVGASQEPQKLGAIVLKNIVESEFTGKIYPVNPNYELVTDLKCYKSLADLPESPDLAILAIPAPVVTQILKECEHNGIKNVLVFAAGYKETGAEGEKLEKELVETANRAGINLLGPNCLGFVNNQTPINTTFGQPPKNLGNLRFITQSGAIAASLFDWCQQNELGFRQFITLGNKSVINENHVLEYFLDELEVATATSEQSWTQEKIREAFFSVDTTQAGLSTLNPIGLYLESISDGPQFLKVAQEVCKKNPMFLLKPGKTPSAVKAMSSHTGAIAQEDDILQALVEQAGITRCKTLQEFFDFAKAFSWENLPAGPGVAIISNAGGPAVVSADAISLEGLELAQLDEKTKKKLAETLPRSANIMNPVDVLGDALADRYAQAMDVLLPKPEVDCLLVLLTPQIMTQIEKTAMVVGEASKKYHKPIFCSFMGGESVLYGEGILNKYKIPSFSFPEEAISAMGAMWKYKVQRDKLNARVMSNEENAPRISSYEHERELINYDDSIIKNVINRALANKQSALDNLDANTLIKSAGIPTPPTMSPKTLEEAQKFAQAHGWPVVLKLSSPRLLHKREVGGIILGIGNEEVLNDSWHKVERKVEQLDALLKLDMGFQIQKDVSNGVEVIVGVKQDPSFGAVLLFGAGGMFAELIADKNLRLLPITLEDAKELVQKSKVYKVLKGKNEDPPYALDKLYKLILDMGKLATAVPEAKEIEINPVIININDVWAVDSKVVLRQNNPMQEGLKFNLAGTLSTTVLASKFHYFEFESEKPLNLKPGQYVNIKVAPNTMRAYSVATIGDQRHFGLLVDTRPGGPGSQFFENLKVGDVITYLGPFGAFTLKPEDGAEQLLFLATGSGISAVRCMIESTLTEHKITKPVKLYYGLTNENEIFWQEYYYNLTKKYPNFSYQICLFKPGDFWKGPRGFITQLVEKDYPNAGKCSAYMCGNKNMIADATTLLLKLGCLKERIYTERFA
;
A
#
# COMPACT_ATOMS: atom_id res chain seq x y z
N MET A 1 19.56 -5.37 -16.73
CA MET A 1 19.41 -4.01 -17.27
C MET A 1 18.66 -4.12 -18.57
N THR A 2 17.41 -3.67 -18.61
CA THR A 2 16.70 -3.37 -19.87
C THR A 2 17.49 -2.29 -20.62
N ALA A 3 17.58 -2.39 -21.95
CA ALA A 3 18.24 -1.35 -22.74
C ALA A 3 17.54 0.00 -22.49
N GLN A 4 18.32 1.06 -22.22
CA GLN A 4 17.80 2.41 -22.01
C GLN A 4 16.97 2.83 -23.23
N LYS A 5 15.71 3.19 -22.99
CA LYS A 5 14.80 3.65 -24.05
C LYS A 5 15.02 5.14 -24.27
N ASP A 6 15.34 5.55 -25.49
CA ASP A 6 15.35 6.98 -25.84
C ASP A 6 13.90 7.48 -25.98
N LEU A 7 13.43 8.23 -24.99
CA LEU A 7 12.08 8.80 -24.93
C LEU A 7 12.04 10.28 -25.34
N LYS A 8 13.17 10.87 -25.77
CA LYS A 8 13.26 12.31 -26.05
C LYS A 8 12.30 12.74 -27.15
N LEU A 9 12.27 12.01 -28.27
CA LEU A 9 11.36 12.29 -29.38
C LEU A 9 9.89 11.91 -29.07
N LEU A 10 9.64 11.09 -28.05
CA LEU A 10 8.28 10.79 -27.61
C LEU A 10 7.66 11.99 -26.91
N PHE A 11 8.38 12.59 -25.95
CA PHE A 11 7.88 13.71 -25.14
C PHE A 11 8.24 15.10 -25.68
N ASN A 12 9.10 15.17 -26.69
CA ASN A 12 9.47 16.39 -27.42
C ASN A 12 9.50 16.13 -28.95
N PRO A 13 8.36 15.77 -29.56
CA PRO A 13 8.30 15.47 -30.99
C PRO A 13 8.40 16.73 -31.85
N LYS A 14 8.97 16.62 -33.05
CA LYS A 14 8.94 17.64 -34.11
C LYS A 14 7.86 17.34 -35.15
N SER A 15 7.36 16.12 -35.18
CA SER A 15 6.24 15.71 -36.03
C SER A 15 5.33 14.70 -35.32
N VAL A 16 4.02 14.87 -35.47
CA VAL A 16 3.01 14.00 -34.83
C VAL A 16 1.99 13.51 -35.86
N ALA A 17 1.64 12.22 -35.81
CA ALA A 17 0.52 11.66 -36.57
C ALA A 17 -0.63 11.31 -35.62
N VAL A 18 -1.86 11.74 -35.95
CA VAL A 18 -3.06 11.44 -35.16
C VAL A 18 -3.92 10.44 -35.92
N VAL A 19 -3.80 9.16 -35.55
CA VAL A 19 -4.57 8.06 -36.14
C VAL A 19 -5.94 7.98 -35.47
N GLY A 20 -6.99 8.05 -36.28
CA GLY A 20 -8.36 8.21 -35.80
C GLY A 20 -8.82 9.67 -35.72
N ALA A 21 -8.06 10.61 -36.33
CA ALA A 21 -8.49 11.99 -36.49
C ALA A 21 -9.89 12.07 -37.14
N SER A 22 -10.72 13.05 -36.76
CA SER A 22 -12.08 13.16 -37.28
C SER A 22 -12.55 14.61 -37.30
N GLN A 23 -13.50 14.91 -38.19
CA GLN A 23 -14.24 16.18 -38.18
C GLN A 23 -15.37 16.21 -37.14
N GLU A 24 -15.74 15.07 -36.56
CA GLU A 24 -16.80 14.98 -35.54
C GLU A 24 -16.24 15.39 -34.17
N PRO A 25 -16.66 16.53 -33.59
CA PRO A 25 -16.00 17.10 -32.40
C PRO A 25 -16.05 16.23 -31.14
N GLN A 26 -17.00 15.30 -31.07
CA GLN A 26 -17.19 14.38 -29.94
C GLN A 26 -16.22 13.18 -29.98
N LYS A 27 -15.58 12.90 -31.12
CA LYS A 27 -14.65 11.77 -31.25
C LYS A 27 -13.30 12.13 -30.63
N LEU A 28 -12.71 11.15 -29.96
CA LEU A 28 -11.43 11.31 -29.26
C LEU A 28 -10.32 11.88 -30.15
N GLY A 29 -10.19 11.37 -31.37
CA GLY A 29 -9.18 11.86 -32.31
C GLY A 29 -9.39 13.31 -32.76
N ALA A 30 -10.64 13.81 -32.77
CA ALA A 30 -10.93 15.22 -33.03
C ALA A 30 -10.51 16.10 -31.85
N ILE A 31 -10.82 15.67 -30.62
CA ILE A 31 -10.47 16.38 -29.38
C ILE A 31 -8.94 16.51 -29.25
N VAL A 32 -8.21 15.40 -29.43
CA VAL A 32 -6.75 15.39 -29.30
C VAL A 32 -6.09 16.23 -30.40
N LEU A 33 -6.55 16.13 -31.64
CA LEU A 33 -6.02 16.97 -32.73
C LEU A 33 -6.24 18.45 -32.44
N LYS A 34 -7.44 18.83 -31.99
CA LYS A 34 -7.76 20.19 -31.57
C LYS A 34 -6.81 20.66 -30.45
N ASN A 35 -6.62 19.84 -29.41
CA ASN A 35 -5.76 20.16 -28.28
C ASN A 35 -4.29 20.38 -28.68
N ILE A 36 -3.76 19.58 -29.62
CA ILE A 36 -2.40 19.78 -30.16
C ILE A 36 -2.31 21.13 -30.88
N VAL A 37 -3.27 21.47 -31.73
CA VAL A 37 -3.30 22.75 -32.44
C VAL A 37 -3.43 23.92 -31.46
N GLU A 38 -4.34 23.84 -30.50
CA GLU A 38 -4.58 24.89 -29.49
C GLU A 38 -3.46 25.02 -28.46
N SER A 39 -2.58 24.03 -28.36
CA SER A 39 -1.35 24.11 -27.56
C SER A 39 -0.22 24.87 -28.25
N GLU A 40 -0.44 25.41 -29.46
CA GLU A 40 0.56 26.16 -30.25
C GLU A 40 1.77 25.31 -30.65
N PHE A 41 1.53 24.02 -30.88
CA PHE A 41 2.57 23.09 -31.33
C PHE A 41 3.14 23.53 -32.67
N THR A 42 4.45 23.79 -32.70
CA THR A 42 5.15 24.30 -33.90
C THR A 42 5.65 23.21 -34.83
N GLY A 43 5.54 21.94 -34.42
CA GLY A 43 5.93 20.80 -35.24
C GLY A 43 4.90 20.49 -36.33
N LYS A 44 5.20 19.50 -37.16
CA LYS A 44 4.29 19.07 -38.24
C LYS A 44 3.19 18.17 -37.68
N ILE A 45 1.96 18.39 -38.12
CA ILE A 45 0.79 17.64 -37.65
C ILE A 45 0.18 16.89 -38.85
N TYR A 46 0.03 15.57 -38.71
CA TYR A 46 -0.51 14.68 -39.73
C TYR A 46 -1.79 13.98 -39.25
N PRO A 47 -2.99 14.49 -39.57
CA PRO A 47 -4.23 13.77 -39.35
C PRO A 47 -4.28 12.50 -40.23
N VAL A 48 -4.64 11.35 -39.64
CA VAL A 48 -4.76 10.08 -40.36
C VAL A 48 -6.15 9.47 -40.15
N ASN A 49 -6.91 9.40 -41.23
CA ASN A 49 -8.22 8.76 -41.31
C ASN A 49 -8.60 8.44 -42.77
N PRO A 50 -9.03 7.21 -43.11
CA PRO A 50 -9.37 6.83 -44.48
C PRO A 50 -10.59 7.54 -45.06
N ASN A 51 -11.45 8.12 -44.23
CA ASN A 51 -12.74 8.68 -44.62
C ASN A 51 -12.74 10.20 -44.89
N TYR A 52 -11.63 10.89 -44.61
CA TYR A 52 -11.55 12.35 -44.75
C TYR A 52 -10.34 12.75 -45.60
N GLU A 53 -10.50 13.78 -46.43
CA GLU A 53 -9.38 14.41 -47.17
C GLU A 53 -8.78 15.59 -46.39
N LEU A 54 -9.57 16.24 -45.53
CA LEU A 54 -9.19 17.37 -44.69
C LEU A 54 -9.79 17.18 -43.28
N VAL A 55 -9.04 17.52 -42.23
CA VAL A 55 -9.54 17.60 -40.85
C VAL A 55 -8.97 18.86 -40.21
N THR A 56 -9.82 19.76 -39.73
CA THR A 56 -9.40 21.05 -39.11
C THR A 56 -8.44 21.82 -40.02
N ASP A 57 -8.80 21.95 -41.31
CA ASP A 57 -8.01 22.60 -42.37
C ASP A 57 -6.62 21.98 -42.68
N LEU A 58 -6.27 20.88 -42.02
CA LEU A 58 -5.06 20.11 -42.28
C LEU A 58 -5.35 18.97 -43.26
N LYS A 59 -4.42 18.73 -44.19
CA LYS A 59 -4.47 17.58 -45.11
C LYS A 59 -4.52 16.27 -44.32
N CYS A 60 -5.56 15.47 -44.54
CA CYS A 60 -5.74 14.18 -43.91
C CYS A 60 -5.23 13.05 -44.83
N TYR A 61 -4.50 12.12 -44.25
CA TYR A 61 -3.90 10.98 -44.94
C TYR A 61 -4.72 9.72 -44.66
N LYS A 62 -4.76 8.77 -45.60
CA LYS A 62 -5.59 7.56 -45.44
C LYS A 62 -4.93 6.52 -44.53
N SER A 63 -3.60 6.46 -44.56
CA SER A 63 -2.79 5.53 -43.79
C SER A 63 -1.47 6.18 -43.36
N LEU A 64 -0.72 5.57 -42.44
CA LEU A 64 0.62 6.01 -42.06
C LEU A 64 1.61 5.84 -43.21
N ALA A 65 1.36 4.90 -44.12
CA ALA A 65 2.16 4.69 -45.33
C ALA A 65 2.05 5.84 -46.35
N ASP A 66 0.99 6.66 -46.30
CA ASP A 66 0.80 7.79 -47.20
C ASP A 66 1.52 9.08 -46.72
N LEU A 67 2.13 9.04 -45.53
CA LEU A 67 2.78 10.21 -44.94
C LEU A 67 4.05 10.60 -45.72
N PRO A 68 4.35 11.91 -45.82
CA PRO A 68 5.53 12.38 -46.56
C PRO A 68 6.85 12.04 -45.86
N GLU A 69 6.81 11.77 -44.56
CA GLU A 69 7.95 11.38 -43.74
C GLU A 69 7.45 10.55 -42.54
N SER A 70 8.36 9.81 -41.91
CA SER A 70 8.07 9.09 -40.67
C SER A 70 7.90 10.09 -39.52
N PRO A 71 6.75 10.12 -38.82
CA PRO A 71 6.55 11.01 -37.68
C PRO A 71 7.37 10.57 -36.46
N ASP A 72 7.78 11.53 -35.63
CA ASP A 72 8.45 11.25 -34.35
C ASP A 72 7.54 10.51 -33.38
N LEU A 73 6.24 10.83 -33.40
CA LEU A 73 5.20 10.26 -32.53
C LEU A 73 3.92 9.94 -33.32
N ALA A 74 3.41 8.71 -33.18
CA ALA A 74 2.07 8.34 -33.60
C ALA A 74 1.11 8.25 -32.40
N ILE A 75 -0.04 8.93 -32.49
CA ILE A 75 -1.07 8.97 -31.45
C ILE A 75 -2.28 8.18 -31.94
N LEU A 76 -2.62 7.10 -31.24
CA LEU A 76 -3.65 6.15 -31.64
C LEU A 76 -4.94 6.40 -30.85
N ALA A 77 -5.89 7.11 -31.48
CA ALA A 77 -7.24 7.38 -30.98
C ALA A 77 -8.26 6.47 -31.67
N ILE A 78 -8.01 5.16 -31.63
CA ILE A 78 -8.78 4.11 -32.31
C ILE A 78 -9.14 2.98 -31.33
N PRO A 79 -10.14 2.13 -31.62
CA PRO A 79 -10.50 0.99 -30.76
C PRO A 79 -9.38 -0.05 -30.61
N ALA A 80 -9.27 -0.66 -29.42
CA ALA A 80 -8.23 -1.63 -29.06
C ALA A 80 -8.01 -2.78 -30.07
N PRO A 81 -9.05 -3.40 -30.67
CA PRO A 81 -8.84 -4.52 -31.61
C PRO A 81 -8.00 -4.19 -32.86
N VAL A 82 -7.92 -2.91 -33.23
CA VAL A 82 -7.21 -2.47 -34.45
C VAL A 82 -5.80 -1.94 -34.12
N VAL A 83 -5.49 -1.70 -32.84
CA VAL A 83 -4.21 -1.09 -32.42
C VAL A 83 -3.01 -1.94 -32.84
N THR A 84 -3.06 -3.26 -32.66
CA THR A 84 -1.94 -4.16 -33.02
C THR A 84 -1.66 -4.15 -34.52
N GLN A 85 -2.70 -4.02 -35.35
CA GLN A 85 -2.53 -3.87 -36.80
C GLN A 85 -1.79 -2.56 -37.13
N ILE A 86 -2.19 -1.45 -36.49
CA ILE A 86 -1.53 -0.16 -36.69
C ILE A 86 -0.09 -0.16 -36.15
N LEU A 87 0.21 -0.89 -35.06
CA LEU A 87 1.61 -1.04 -34.61
C LEU A 87 2.50 -1.72 -35.64
N LYS A 88 1.96 -2.70 -36.39
CA LYS A 88 2.69 -3.31 -37.51
C LYS A 88 2.91 -2.27 -38.62
N GLU A 89 1.94 -1.42 -38.89
CA GLU A 89 2.12 -0.31 -39.84
C GLU A 89 3.17 0.70 -39.37
N CYS A 90 3.19 1.04 -38.08
CA CYS A 90 4.24 1.87 -37.47
C CYS A 90 5.63 1.25 -37.68
N GLU A 91 5.79 -0.06 -37.46
CA GLU A 91 7.04 -0.78 -37.71
C GLU A 91 7.51 -0.64 -39.16
N HIS A 92 6.63 -0.84 -40.13
CA HIS A 92 6.97 -0.73 -41.56
C HIS A 92 7.34 0.71 -41.97
N ASN A 93 6.74 1.71 -41.31
CA ASN A 93 7.01 3.13 -41.55
C ASN A 93 8.15 3.69 -40.67
N GLY A 94 8.84 2.85 -39.90
CA GLY A 94 9.97 3.26 -39.05
C GLY A 94 9.59 4.11 -37.84
N ILE A 95 8.32 4.16 -37.47
CA ILE A 95 7.82 4.95 -36.33
C ILE A 95 8.21 4.24 -35.03
N LYS A 96 8.95 4.93 -34.16
CA LYS A 96 9.47 4.36 -32.91
C LYS A 96 8.69 4.74 -31.67
N ASN A 97 7.95 5.85 -31.66
CA ASN A 97 7.20 6.29 -30.49
C ASN A 97 5.70 6.28 -30.77
N VAL A 98 4.94 5.63 -29.88
CA VAL A 98 3.50 5.47 -30.03
C VAL A 98 2.80 5.77 -28.71
N LEU A 99 1.73 6.56 -28.78
CA LEU A 99 0.80 6.81 -27.68
C LEU A 99 -0.52 6.08 -27.97
N VAL A 100 -1.01 5.27 -27.04
CA VAL A 100 -2.26 4.51 -27.18
C VAL A 100 -3.27 4.93 -26.12
N PHE A 101 -4.43 5.44 -26.54
CA PHE A 101 -5.52 5.78 -25.61
C PHE A 101 -6.45 4.61 -25.30
N ALA A 102 -6.59 3.68 -26.24
CA ALA A 102 -7.61 2.65 -26.19
C ALA A 102 -7.63 1.92 -24.83
N ALA A 103 -8.82 1.82 -24.24
CA ALA A 103 -9.12 0.87 -23.18
C ALA A 103 -9.65 -0.44 -23.80
N GLY A 104 -9.97 -1.43 -22.98
CA GLY A 104 -10.31 -2.79 -23.39
C GLY A 104 -9.17 -3.81 -23.23
N TYR A 105 -8.15 -3.48 -22.43
CA TYR A 105 -6.97 -4.32 -22.21
C TYR A 105 -7.03 -5.00 -20.83
N LYS A 106 -5.89 -5.18 -20.15
CA LYS A 106 -5.79 -5.95 -18.90
C LYS A 106 -6.79 -5.53 -17.82
N GLU A 107 -7.20 -4.26 -17.80
CA GLU A 107 -8.21 -3.71 -16.89
C GLU A 107 -9.62 -4.31 -17.08
N THR A 108 -9.89 -4.97 -18.20
CA THR A 108 -11.18 -5.60 -18.51
C THR A 108 -11.23 -7.11 -18.23
N GLY A 109 -10.12 -7.71 -17.79
CA GLY A 109 -10.01 -9.13 -17.44
C GLY A 109 -9.20 -9.95 -18.45
N ALA A 110 -9.39 -11.27 -18.44
CA ALA A 110 -8.50 -12.23 -19.12
C ALA A 110 -8.37 -12.04 -20.65
N GLU A 111 -9.45 -11.69 -21.35
CA GLU A 111 -9.39 -11.45 -22.81
C GLU A 111 -8.61 -10.17 -23.13
N GLY A 112 -8.83 -9.11 -22.35
CA GLY A 112 -8.05 -7.88 -22.47
C GLY A 112 -6.58 -8.06 -22.06
N GLU A 113 -6.28 -8.95 -21.11
CA GLU A 113 -4.90 -9.32 -20.76
C GLU A 113 -4.18 -10.03 -21.91
N LYS A 114 -4.88 -10.92 -22.65
CA LYS A 114 -4.32 -11.52 -23.88
C LYS A 114 -4.05 -10.47 -24.95
N LEU A 115 -4.99 -9.54 -25.14
CA LEU A 115 -4.84 -8.46 -26.11
C LEU A 115 -3.67 -7.52 -25.74
N GLU A 116 -3.49 -7.24 -24.45
CA GLU A 116 -2.37 -6.44 -23.96
C GLU A 116 -1.03 -7.18 -24.12
N LYS A 117 -1.03 -8.50 -23.89
CA LYS A 117 0.15 -9.32 -24.14
C LYS A 117 0.57 -9.28 -25.61
N GLU A 118 -0.37 -9.40 -26.54
CA GLU A 118 -0.11 -9.28 -27.98
C GLU A 118 0.41 -7.88 -28.36
N LEU A 119 -0.16 -6.83 -27.75
CA LEU A 119 0.29 -5.45 -27.90
C LEU A 119 1.76 -5.28 -27.47
N VAL A 120 2.11 -5.78 -26.28
CA VAL A 120 3.47 -5.71 -25.71
C VAL A 120 4.46 -6.50 -26.54
N GLU A 121 4.13 -7.73 -26.94
CA GLU A 121 4.98 -8.56 -27.79
C GLU A 121 5.24 -7.90 -29.14
N THR A 122 4.22 -7.30 -29.75
CA THR A 122 4.34 -6.58 -31.02
C THR A 122 5.22 -5.34 -30.88
N ALA A 123 4.99 -4.52 -29.84
CA ALA A 123 5.76 -3.31 -29.60
C ALA A 123 7.25 -3.62 -29.33
N ASN A 124 7.53 -4.62 -28.47
CA ASN A 124 8.90 -5.02 -28.14
C ASN A 124 9.64 -5.58 -29.37
N ARG A 125 8.97 -6.43 -30.18
CA ARG A 125 9.55 -6.96 -31.43
C ARG A 125 9.91 -5.85 -32.42
N ALA A 126 9.05 -4.84 -32.55
CA ALA A 126 9.26 -3.71 -33.46
C ALA A 126 10.25 -2.64 -32.92
N GLY A 127 10.67 -2.77 -31.65
CA GLY A 127 11.45 -1.76 -30.95
C GLY A 127 10.68 -0.44 -30.77
N ILE A 128 9.36 -0.52 -30.57
CA ILE A 128 8.48 0.62 -30.35
C ILE A 128 8.44 0.97 -28.86
N ASN A 129 8.59 2.26 -28.56
CA ASN A 129 8.31 2.86 -27.27
C ASN A 129 6.82 3.20 -27.20
N LEU A 130 6.06 2.45 -26.40
CA LEU A 130 4.61 2.61 -26.29
C LEU A 130 4.23 3.21 -24.92
N LEU A 131 3.58 4.37 -24.94
CA LEU A 131 2.93 4.99 -23.77
C LEU A 131 1.45 4.59 -23.72
N GLY A 132 0.98 4.18 -22.55
CA GLY A 132 -0.34 3.56 -22.35
C GLY A 132 -0.27 2.02 -22.38
N PRO A 133 -1.33 1.32 -22.84
CA PRO A 133 -2.62 1.83 -23.28
C PRO A 133 -3.46 2.37 -22.10
N ASN A 134 -4.74 2.70 -22.35
CA ASN A 134 -5.69 3.17 -21.34
C ASN A 134 -5.15 4.34 -20.50
N CYS A 135 -4.64 5.37 -21.19
CA CYS A 135 -4.07 6.56 -20.57
C CYS A 135 -4.79 7.83 -21.04
N LEU A 136 -4.48 8.96 -20.41
CA LEU A 136 -4.98 10.28 -20.82
C LEU A 136 -4.06 10.95 -21.87
N GLY A 137 -2.82 10.47 -22.03
CA GLY A 137 -1.77 11.08 -22.85
C GLY A 137 -0.72 11.82 -22.02
N PHE A 138 -0.03 12.78 -22.64
CA PHE A 138 0.91 13.66 -21.96
C PHE A 138 0.79 15.12 -22.40
N VAL A 139 1.36 16.00 -21.60
CA VAL A 139 1.49 17.43 -21.86
C VAL A 139 2.94 17.82 -21.66
N ASN A 140 3.48 18.64 -22.56
CA ASN A 140 4.76 19.29 -22.38
C ASN A 140 4.57 20.79 -22.65
N ASN A 141 4.71 21.63 -21.64
CA ASN A 141 4.57 23.08 -21.77
C ASN A 141 5.90 23.75 -22.13
N GLN A 142 7.03 23.03 -22.07
CA GLN A 142 8.33 23.55 -22.52
C GLN A 142 8.42 23.51 -24.06
N THR A 143 8.00 22.39 -24.66
CA THR A 143 7.73 22.29 -26.09
C THR A 143 6.22 22.19 -26.24
N PRO A 144 5.49 23.32 -26.39
CA PRO A 144 4.05 23.36 -26.22
C PRO A 144 3.32 22.29 -27.05
N ILE A 145 2.91 21.22 -26.38
CA ILE A 145 2.11 20.14 -26.95
C ILE A 145 1.19 19.57 -25.87
N ASN A 146 -0.12 19.55 -26.17
CA ASN A 146 -1.11 18.85 -25.39
C ASN A 146 -1.63 17.66 -26.21
N THR A 147 -1.10 16.46 -25.96
CA THR A 147 -1.60 15.24 -26.60
C THR A 147 -2.78 14.64 -25.85
N THR A 148 -3.26 15.26 -24.77
CA THR A 148 -4.35 14.70 -23.96
C THR A 148 -5.71 15.05 -24.54
N PHE A 149 -6.75 14.42 -24.00
CA PHE A 149 -8.14 14.85 -24.18
C PHE A 149 -8.67 15.66 -22.97
N GLY A 150 -7.76 16.18 -22.13
CA GLY A 150 -8.06 17.11 -21.05
C GLY A 150 -7.76 18.57 -21.41
N GLN A 151 -8.01 19.47 -20.47
CA GLN A 151 -7.73 20.91 -20.58
C GLN A 151 -6.73 21.34 -19.50
N PRO A 152 -5.43 21.02 -19.66
CA PRO A 152 -4.39 21.43 -18.73
C PRO A 152 -4.14 22.94 -18.74
N PRO A 153 -3.59 23.53 -17.65
CA PRO A 153 -3.02 24.86 -17.71
C PRO A 153 -1.88 24.93 -18.73
N LYS A 154 -1.92 25.96 -19.58
CA LYS A 154 -0.88 26.23 -20.60
C LYS A 154 0.36 26.90 -20.04
N ASN A 155 0.27 27.42 -18.81
CA ASN A 155 1.37 28.12 -18.17
C ASN A 155 2.52 27.14 -17.90
N LEU A 156 3.71 27.49 -18.39
CA LEU A 156 4.91 26.77 -18.04
C LEU A 156 5.21 26.92 -16.54
N GLY A 157 5.66 25.85 -15.91
CA GLY A 157 6.25 25.84 -14.56
C GLY A 157 7.46 24.91 -14.49
N ASN A 158 7.97 24.67 -13.29
CA ASN A 158 9.10 23.77 -13.01
C ASN A 158 8.68 22.35 -12.55
N LEU A 159 7.38 22.16 -12.27
CA LEU A 159 6.83 20.91 -11.76
C LEU A 159 6.66 19.86 -12.87
N ARG A 160 7.00 18.61 -12.57
CA ARG A 160 6.73 17.46 -13.42
C ARG A 160 5.80 16.48 -12.71
N PHE A 161 4.91 15.85 -13.46
CA PHE A 161 4.01 14.82 -12.93
C PHE A 161 4.10 13.51 -13.69
N ILE A 162 4.08 12.41 -12.94
CA ILE A 162 3.83 11.06 -13.45
C ILE A 162 2.60 10.52 -12.71
N THR A 163 1.56 10.14 -13.44
CA THR A 163 0.36 9.55 -12.85
C THR A 163 -0.07 8.29 -13.58
N GLN A 164 -0.39 7.24 -12.84
CA GLN A 164 -0.99 6.04 -13.39
C GLN A 164 -2.50 6.25 -13.69
N SER A 165 -3.17 7.16 -12.98
CA SER A 165 -4.61 7.38 -13.11
C SER A 165 -4.93 8.60 -13.98
N GLY A 166 -5.69 8.38 -15.05
CA GLY A 166 -6.20 9.44 -15.91
C GLY A 166 -7.27 10.31 -15.24
N ALA A 167 -8.07 9.76 -14.31
CA ALA A 167 -9.08 10.53 -13.59
C ALA A 167 -8.42 11.53 -12.61
N ILE A 168 -7.40 11.08 -11.87
CA ILE A 168 -6.62 11.95 -10.99
C ILE A 168 -5.89 13.03 -11.81
N ALA A 169 -5.42 12.68 -13.01
CA ALA A 169 -4.82 13.67 -13.92
C ALA A 169 -5.78 14.80 -14.30
N ALA A 170 -7.03 14.47 -14.65
CA ALA A 170 -8.03 15.49 -14.99
C ALA A 170 -8.34 16.41 -13.79
N SER A 171 -8.43 15.87 -12.59
CA SER A 171 -8.60 16.67 -11.36
C SER A 171 -7.38 17.55 -11.05
N LEU A 172 -6.17 17.06 -11.29
CA LEU A 172 -4.95 17.84 -11.17
C LEU A 172 -4.92 19.01 -12.15
N PHE A 173 -5.36 18.82 -13.38
CA PHE A 173 -5.44 19.90 -14.37
C PHE A 173 -6.36 21.04 -13.92
N ASP A 174 -7.57 20.69 -13.48
CA ASP A 174 -8.54 21.67 -12.97
C ASP A 174 -7.99 22.41 -11.74
N TRP A 175 -7.44 21.68 -10.77
CA TRP A 175 -6.85 22.28 -9.57
C TRP A 175 -5.65 23.18 -9.88
N CYS A 176 -4.75 22.75 -10.78
CA CYS A 176 -3.61 23.56 -11.20
C CYS A 176 -4.07 24.85 -11.90
N GLN A 177 -5.10 24.77 -12.74
CA GLN A 177 -5.67 25.93 -13.43
C GLN A 177 -6.28 26.92 -12.44
N GLN A 178 -7.06 26.44 -11.46
CA GLN A 178 -7.65 27.28 -10.40
C GLN A 178 -6.60 27.97 -9.53
N ASN A 179 -5.46 27.32 -9.29
CA ASN A 179 -4.38 27.85 -8.47
C ASN A 179 -3.29 28.61 -9.25
N GLU A 180 -3.47 28.81 -10.57
CA GLU A 180 -2.43 29.37 -11.45
C GLU A 180 -1.07 28.64 -11.36
N LEU A 181 -1.11 27.33 -11.05
CA LEU A 181 0.06 26.47 -10.98
C LEU A 181 0.39 25.95 -12.38
N GLY A 182 1.48 26.46 -12.94
CA GLY A 182 2.06 25.91 -14.17
C GLY A 182 2.84 24.63 -13.88
N PHE A 183 2.96 23.77 -14.88
CA PHE A 183 3.85 22.62 -14.85
C PHE A 183 4.65 22.54 -16.15
N ARG A 184 5.76 21.80 -16.11
CA ARG A 184 6.64 21.56 -17.26
C ARG A 184 6.15 20.41 -18.11
N GLN A 185 5.96 19.25 -17.49
CA GLN A 185 5.56 18.02 -18.15
C GLN A 185 4.57 17.27 -17.28
N PHE A 186 3.56 16.67 -17.90
CA PHE A 186 2.56 15.85 -17.25
C PHE A 186 2.38 14.56 -18.05
N ILE A 187 2.71 13.41 -17.45
CA ILE A 187 2.73 12.13 -18.16
C ILE A 187 1.76 11.17 -17.48
N THR A 188 0.81 10.64 -18.24
CA THR A 188 -0.09 9.58 -17.76
C THR A 188 0.32 8.23 -18.30
N LEU A 189 0.50 7.25 -17.42
CA LEU A 189 1.03 5.94 -17.78
C LEU A 189 -0.06 4.94 -18.20
N GLY A 190 -1.28 5.08 -17.67
CA GLY A 190 -2.35 4.11 -17.86
C GLY A 190 -1.93 2.71 -17.37
N ASN A 191 -2.07 1.72 -18.25
CA ASN A 191 -1.70 0.34 -17.95
C ASN A 191 -0.18 0.09 -17.89
N LYS A 192 0.65 1.06 -18.31
CA LYS A 192 2.12 1.02 -18.27
C LYS A 192 2.74 -0.25 -18.86
N SER A 193 2.23 -0.70 -20.00
CA SER A 193 2.53 -2.03 -20.54
C SER A 193 3.91 -2.15 -21.19
N VAL A 194 4.47 -1.05 -21.71
CA VAL A 194 5.84 -1.02 -22.27
C VAL A 194 6.68 0.08 -21.61
N ILE A 195 6.24 1.33 -21.69
CA ILE A 195 6.79 2.43 -20.90
C ILE A 195 6.14 2.39 -19.51
N ASN A 196 6.97 2.56 -18.48
CA ASN A 196 6.55 2.60 -17.08
C ASN A 196 7.24 3.79 -16.38
N GLU A 197 6.96 3.96 -15.10
CA GLU A 197 7.50 5.06 -14.28
C GLU A 197 9.02 5.14 -14.27
N ASN A 198 9.74 4.01 -14.34
CA ASN A 198 11.20 4.00 -14.30
C ASN A 198 11.80 4.62 -15.56
N HIS A 199 11.28 4.23 -16.73
CA HIS A 199 11.75 4.81 -18.00
C HIS A 199 11.49 6.32 -18.08
N VAL A 200 10.36 6.80 -17.53
CA VAL A 200 10.05 8.23 -17.50
C VAL A 200 10.94 8.98 -16.51
N LEU A 201 11.25 8.40 -15.35
CA LEU A 201 12.19 8.99 -14.40
C LEU A 201 13.62 9.05 -14.96
N GLU A 202 14.06 8.02 -15.69
CA GLU A 202 15.34 8.01 -16.41
C GLU A 202 15.39 9.14 -17.44
N TYR A 203 14.34 9.31 -18.24
CA TYR A 203 14.21 10.43 -19.18
C TYR A 203 14.31 11.79 -18.47
N PHE A 204 13.63 11.96 -17.34
CA PHE A 204 13.72 13.20 -16.57
C PHE A 204 15.13 13.42 -15.99
N LEU A 205 15.81 12.37 -15.54
CA LEU A 205 17.18 12.46 -15.03
C LEU A 205 18.15 12.91 -16.15
N ASP A 206 18.05 12.32 -17.34
CA ASP A 206 18.85 12.69 -18.51
C ASP A 206 18.65 14.17 -18.88
N GLU A 207 17.41 14.67 -18.89
CA GLU A 207 17.11 16.09 -19.13
C GLU A 207 17.75 17.02 -18.08
N LEU A 208 17.75 16.59 -16.81
CA LEU A 208 18.32 17.36 -15.70
C LEU A 208 19.85 17.39 -15.77
N GLU A 209 20.51 16.30 -16.17
CA GLU A 209 21.96 16.24 -16.31
C GLU A 209 22.49 17.10 -17.47
N VAL A 210 21.82 17.05 -18.63
CA VAL A 210 22.17 17.91 -19.79
C VAL A 210 22.04 19.40 -19.43
N ALA A 211 21.04 19.77 -18.63
CA ALA A 211 20.90 21.14 -18.14
C ALA A 211 22.06 21.57 -17.22
N THR A 212 22.65 20.64 -16.46
CA THR A 212 23.82 20.93 -15.61
C THR A 212 25.16 20.89 -16.35
N ALA A 213 25.34 20.02 -17.35
CA ALA A 213 26.60 19.94 -18.10
C ALA A 213 26.81 21.16 -19.04
N THR A 214 25.72 21.78 -19.48
CA THR A 214 25.75 22.96 -20.36
C THR A 214 26.05 24.27 -19.63
N SER A 215 26.05 24.29 -18.29
CA SER A 215 26.48 25.46 -17.50
C SER A 215 27.98 25.49 -17.17
N GLU A 216 28.71 24.38 -17.38
CA GLU A 216 30.14 24.27 -17.05
C GLU A 216 31.09 24.30 -18.26
N GLN A 217 30.59 24.17 -19.50
CA GLN A 217 31.40 24.32 -20.72
C GLN A 217 31.24 25.72 -21.34
N SER A 218 32.35 26.26 -21.86
CA SER A 218 32.50 27.61 -22.42
C SER A 218 31.72 27.83 -23.73
N TRP A 219 30.40 27.76 -23.66
CA TRP A 219 29.52 28.24 -24.71
C TRP A 219 29.15 29.69 -24.41
N THR A 220 29.19 30.55 -25.43
CA THR A 220 28.71 31.93 -25.28
C THR A 220 27.21 31.90 -24.97
N GLN A 221 26.76 32.74 -24.03
CA GLN A 221 25.36 32.88 -23.58
C GLN A 221 24.35 32.97 -24.73
N GLU A 222 24.73 33.52 -25.89
CA GLU A 222 23.91 33.60 -27.10
C GLU A 222 23.69 32.24 -27.80
N LYS A 223 24.69 31.34 -27.84
CA LYS A 223 24.52 30.01 -28.44
C LYS A 223 23.77 29.03 -27.52
N ILE A 224 23.83 29.23 -26.21
CA ILE A 224 23.01 28.50 -25.22
C ILE A 224 21.52 28.84 -25.42
N ARG A 225 21.23 30.12 -25.71
CA ARG A 225 19.88 30.59 -26.08
C ARG A 225 19.39 29.98 -27.41
N GLU A 226 20.26 29.84 -28.40
CA GLU A 226 19.85 29.32 -29.72
C GLU A 226 19.71 27.79 -29.79
N ALA A 227 20.45 27.01 -28.98
CA ALA A 227 20.50 25.55 -29.15
C ALA A 227 19.44 24.75 -28.38
N PHE A 228 19.02 25.21 -27.19
CA PHE A 228 18.06 24.46 -26.34
C PHE A 228 17.15 25.33 -25.45
N PHE A 229 17.36 26.65 -25.40
CA PHE A 229 16.66 27.56 -24.48
C PHE A 229 16.09 28.80 -25.20
N SER A 230 14.93 28.66 -25.83
CA SER A 230 14.04 29.82 -26.04
C SER A 230 13.15 30.11 -24.82
N VAL A 231 13.36 29.43 -23.69
CA VAL A 231 12.46 29.53 -22.56
C VAL A 231 13.21 29.91 -21.30
N ASP A 232 12.96 31.15 -20.92
CA ASP A 232 13.39 31.77 -19.68
C ASP A 232 12.88 30.96 -18.48
N THR A 233 13.75 30.21 -17.81
CA THR A 233 13.43 29.65 -16.48
C THR A 233 13.31 30.75 -15.41
N THR A 234 13.51 32.03 -15.78
CA THR A 234 13.33 33.20 -14.91
C THR A 234 11.89 33.73 -14.91
N GLN A 235 10.87 32.85 -14.97
CA GLN A 235 9.56 33.28 -14.48
C GLN A 235 9.71 33.68 -13.01
N ALA A 236 9.60 35.00 -12.75
CA ALA A 236 9.77 35.57 -11.43
C ALA A 236 8.85 34.85 -10.42
N GLY A 237 9.44 34.28 -9.37
CA GLY A 237 8.71 33.61 -8.29
C GLY A 237 8.69 32.08 -8.35
N LEU A 238 9.27 31.41 -9.35
CA LEU A 238 9.45 29.96 -9.29
C LEU A 238 10.67 29.57 -8.42
N SER A 239 10.58 28.41 -7.76
CA SER A 239 11.72 27.84 -7.04
C SER A 239 12.81 27.38 -8.01
N THR A 240 14.05 27.29 -7.51
CA THR A 240 15.17 26.72 -8.28
C THR A 240 15.12 25.20 -8.39
N LEU A 241 14.10 24.56 -7.81
CA LEU A 241 13.93 23.12 -7.79
C LEU A 241 13.17 22.66 -9.04
N ASN A 242 13.29 21.38 -9.39
CA ASN A 242 12.48 20.73 -10.43
C ASN A 242 11.66 19.58 -9.81
N PRO A 243 10.60 19.89 -9.04
CA PRO A 243 9.85 18.88 -8.32
C PRO A 243 9.20 17.84 -9.24
N ILE A 244 9.11 16.60 -8.75
CA ILE A 244 8.41 15.51 -9.43
C ILE A 244 7.33 14.92 -8.51
N GLY A 245 6.07 15.10 -8.90
CA GLY A 245 4.92 14.48 -8.25
C GLY A 245 4.57 13.13 -8.89
N LEU A 246 4.45 12.09 -8.06
CA LEU A 246 4.12 10.73 -8.48
C LEU A 246 2.78 10.28 -7.89
N TYR A 247 1.84 9.90 -8.75
CA TYR A 247 0.66 9.11 -8.36
C TYR A 247 0.78 7.70 -8.94
N LEU A 248 1.13 6.72 -8.12
CA LEU A 248 1.40 5.36 -8.57
C LEU A 248 0.54 4.35 -7.81
N GLU A 249 -0.29 3.61 -8.53
CA GLU A 249 -1.09 2.52 -7.94
C GLU A 249 -0.22 1.27 -7.76
N SER A 250 0.81 1.10 -8.59
CA SER A 250 1.79 0.01 -8.49
C SER A 250 3.17 0.47 -8.98
N ILE A 251 4.22 -0.19 -8.51
CA ILE A 251 5.60 0.00 -8.97
C ILE A 251 6.03 -1.28 -9.68
N SER A 252 6.60 -1.14 -10.87
CA SER A 252 6.86 -2.21 -11.83
C SER A 252 8.17 -2.93 -11.51
N ASP A 253 9.23 -2.17 -11.24
CA ASP A 253 10.53 -2.67 -10.79
C ASP A 253 11.01 -1.75 -9.66
N GLY A 254 10.80 -2.20 -8.42
CA GLY A 254 11.08 -1.44 -7.20
C GLY A 254 12.56 -1.13 -6.99
N PRO A 255 13.50 -2.08 -7.16
CA PRO A 255 14.93 -1.79 -7.10
C PRO A 255 15.37 -0.71 -8.08
N GLN A 256 14.96 -0.81 -9.35
CA GLN A 256 15.30 0.21 -10.35
C GLN A 256 14.64 1.55 -10.03
N PHE A 257 13.37 1.55 -9.60
CA PHE A 257 12.65 2.75 -9.19
C PHE A 257 13.39 3.52 -8.10
N LEU A 258 13.81 2.83 -7.04
CA LEU A 258 14.50 3.46 -5.92
C LEU A 258 15.89 3.95 -6.30
N LYS A 259 16.60 3.23 -7.17
CA LYS A 259 17.91 3.65 -7.70
C LYS A 259 17.79 4.97 -8.46
N VAL A 260 16.88 5.04 -9.44
CA VAL A 260 16.68 6.25 -10.24
C VAL A 260 16.16 7.40 -9.36
N ALA A 261 15.23 7.10 -8.45
CA ALA A 261 14.71 8.10 -7.52
C ALA A 261 15.78 8.68 -6.59
N GLN A 262 16.74 7.87 -6.11
CA GLN A 262 17.86 8.36 -5.32
C GLN A 262 18.69 9.39 -6.10
N GLU A 263 19.02 9.12 -7.37
CA GLU A 263 19.78 10.05 -8.20
C GLU A 263 19.02 11.36 -8.44
N VAL A 264 17.72 11.28 -8.70
CA VAL A 264 16.87 12.48 -8.81
C VAL A 264 16.85 13.25 -7.49
N CYS A 265 16.61 12.56 -6.36
CA CYS A 265 16.48 13.14 -5.03
C CYS A 265 17.73 13.86 -4.54
N LYS A 266 18.94 13.52 -5.03
CA LYS A 266 20.19 14.25 -4.74
C LYS A 266 20.13 15.73 -5.16
N LYS A 267 19.32 16.06 -6.16
CA LYS A 267 19.19 17.42 -6.72
C LYS A 267 17.78 17.99 -6.60
N ASN A 268 16.74 17.19 -6.83
CA ASN A 268 15.37 17.65 -6.96
C ASN A 268 14.39 16.84 -6.10
N PRO A 269 13.36 17.46 -5.51
CA PRO A 269 12.41 16.77 -4.66
C PRO A 269 11.49 15.86 -5.47
N MET A 270 11.25 14.67 -4.94
CA MET A 270 10.22 13.76 -5.41
C MET A 270 9.20 13.52 -4.31
N PHE A 271 7.91 13.55 -4.64
CA PHE A 271 6.86 13.21 -3.71
C PHE A 271 5.86 12.21 -4.30
N LEU A 272 5.45 11.24 -3.49
CA LEU A 272 4.70 10.05 -3.93
C LEU A 272 3.40 9.91 -3.15
N LEU A 273 2.28 9.91 -3.88
CA LEU A 273 1.01 9.39 -3.39
C LEU A 273 0.78 7.99 -3.95
N LYS A 274 0.80 7.00 -3.05
CA LYS A 274 0.50 5.60 -3.38
C LYS A 274 -0.72 5.12 -2.57
N PRO A 275 -1.87 4.87 -3.23
CA PRO A 275 -3.04 4.30 -2.56
C PRO A 275 -2.80 2.83 -2.17
N GLY A 276 -3.66 2.28 -1.31
CA GLY A 276 -3.60 0.86 -0.93
C GLY A 276 -2.93 0.53 0.40
N LYS A 277 -2.99 1.42 1.39
CA LYS A 277 -2.34 1.19 2.70
C LYS A 277 -2.94 0.04 3.50
N THR A 278 -4.25 -0.20 3.34
CA THR A 278 -5.00 -1.20 4.11
C THR A 278 -5.33 -2.42 3.27
N PRO A 279 -5.50 -3.61 3.88
CA PRO A 279 -5.96 -4.79 3.16
C PRO A 279 -7.26 -4.57 2.37
N SER A 280 -8.17 -3.74 2.90
CA SER A 280 -9.41 -3.36 2.22
C SER A 280 -9.18 -2.50 0.98
N ALA A 281 -8.27 -1.52 1.06
CA ALA A 281 -7.90 -0.67 -0.07
C ALA A 281 -7.12 -1.47 -1.13
N VAL A 282 -6.21 -2.35 -0.70
CA VAL A 282 -5.53 -3.30 -1.59
C VAL A 282 -6.53 -4.18 -2.33
N LYS A 283 -7.52 -4.76 -1.64
CA LYS A 283 -8.58 -5.56 -2.27
C LYS A 283 -9.35 -4.75 -3.32
N ALA A 284 -9.73 -3.51 -2.99
CA ALA A 284 -10.44 -2.61 -3.92
C ALA A 284 -9.59 -2.21 -5.15
N MET A 285 -8.29 -1.98 -4.97
CA MET A 285 -7.38 -1.68 -6.09
C MET A 285 -7.07 -2.90 -6.95
N SER A 286 -6.91 -4.07 -6.34
CA SER A 286 -6.63 -5.32 -7.09
C SER A 286 -7.77 -5.67 -8.05
N SER A 287 -9.02 -5.29 -7.73
CA SER A 287 -10.16 -5.41 -8.65
C SER A 287 -10.17 -4.38 -9.79
N HIS A 288 -9.40 -3.29 -9.69
CA HIS A 288 -9.34 -2.21 -10.67
C HIS A 288 -8.13 -2.32 -11.61
N THR A 289 -6.99 -2.84 -11.14
CA THR A 289 -5.72 -2.90 -11.92
C THR A 289 -5.06 -4.27 -11.98
N GLY A 290 -5.56 -5.27 -11.24
CA GLY A 290 -4.93 -6.59 -11.16
C GLY A 290 -3.53 -6.58 -10.54
N ALA A 291 -3.14 -5.50 -9.85
CA ALA A 291 -1.83 -5.37 -9.21
C ALA A 291 -1.75 -6.14 -7.88
N ILE A 292 -0.56 -6.69 -7.59
CA ILE A 292 -0.27 -7.46 -6.37
C ILE A 292 -0.18 -6.51 -5.15
N ALA A 293 -0.73 -6.97 -4.02
CA ALA A 293 -0.64 -6.33 -2.72
C ALA A 293 0.81 -6.13 -2.26
N GLN A 294 1.19 -4.91 -1.85
CA GLN A 294 2.48 -4.59 -1.24
C GLN A 294 2.31 -4.33 0.26
N GLU A 295 3.32 -4.66 1.07
CA GLU A 295 3.33 -4.32 2.49
C GLU A 295 3.69 -2.85 2.69
N ASP A 296 2.79 -2.08 3.30
CA ASP A 296 2.91 -0.62 3.39
C ASP A 296 4.14 -0.15 4.17
N ASP A 297 4.49 -0.88 5.24
CA ASP A 297 5.68 -0.60 6.08
C ASP A 297 6.98 -0.74 5.26
N ILE A 298 7.03 -1.72 4.35
CA ILE A 298 8.18 -1.91 3.45
C ILE A 298 8.27 -0.75 2.48
N LEU A 299 7.16 -0.39 1.83
CA LEU A 299 7.12 0.75 0.93
C LEU A 299 7.58 2.03 1.63
N GLN A 300 7.04 2.33 2.82
CA GLN A 300 7.39 3.53 3.59
C GLN A 300 8.90 3.64 3.83
N ALA A 301 9.50 2.59 4.40
CA ALA A 301 10.92 2.61 4.76
C ALA A 301 11.81 2.79 3.52
N LEU A 302 11.46 2.15 2.41
CA LEU A 302 12.27 2.18 1.19
C LEU A 302 12.17 3.50 0.44
N VAL A 303 10.97 4.10 0.34
CA VAL A 303 10.82 5.41 -0.35
C VAL A 303 11.50 6.53 0.44
N GLU A 304 11.43 6.50 1.78
CA GLU A 304 12.16 7.44 2.64
C GLU A 304 13.68 7.31 2.46
N GLN A 305 14.19 6.08 2.39
CA GLN A 305 15.61 5.83 2.12
C GLN A 305 16.03 6.42 0.76
N ALA A 306 15.16 6.34 -0.24
CA ALA A 306 15.41 6.92 -1.55
C ALA A 306 15.29 8.46 -1.60
N GLY A 307 14.92 9.12 -0.50
CA GLY A 307 14.71 10.57 -0.44
C GLY A 307 13.35 11.03 -0.97
N ILE A 308 12.45 10.10 -1.28
CA ILE A 308 11.10 10.42 -1.75
C ILE A 308 10.24 10.81 -0.55
N THR A 309 9.55 11.94 -0.65
CA THR A 309 8.58 12.38 0.36
C THR A 309 7.23 11.72 0.10
N ARG A 310 6.77 10.85 0.99
CA ARG A 310 5.48 10.16 0.81
C ARG A 310 4.31 11.03 1.27
N CYS A 311 3.34 11.27 0.38
CA CYS A 311 2.09 11.95 0.69
C CYS A 311 1.10 10.97 1.33
N LYS A 312 0.43 11.42 2.40
CA LYS A 312 -0.57 10.65 3.13
C LYS A 312 -1.96 10.77 2.49
N THR A 313 -2.25 11.92 1.90
CA THR A 313 -3.55 12.30 1.33
C THR A 313 -3.37 12.94 -0.06
N LEU A 314 -4.46 13.07 -0.82
CA LEU A 314 -4.47 13.86 -2.05
C LEU A 314 -4.20 15.34 -1.79
N GLN A 315 -4.66 15.85 -0.65
CA GLN A 315 -4.43 17.23 -0.25
C GLN A 315 -2.93 17.51 -0.07
N GLU A 316 -2.22 16.68 0.70
CA GLU A 316 -0.76 16.81 0.82
C GLU A 316 -0.05 16.72 -0.54
N PHE A 317 -0.54 15.88 -1.46
CA PHE A 317 0.04 15.78 -2.80
C PHE A 317 -0.09 17.09 -3.60
N PHE A 318 -1.22 17.79 -3.47
CA PHE A 318 -1.45 19.08 -4.12
C PHE A 318 -0.69 20.21 -3.41
N ASP A 319 -0.70 20.21 -2.08
CA ASP A 319 0.01 21.18 -1.26
C ASP A 319 1.53 21.14 -1.52
N PHE A 320 2.10 19.94 -1.61
CA PHE A 320 3.52 19.77 -1.90
C PHE A 320 3.86 20.18 -3.33
N ALA A 321 2.98 19.89 -4.29
CA ALA A 321 3.13 20.37 -5.67
C ALA A 321 3.23 21.89 -5.74
N LYS A 322 2.38 22.62 -5.01
CA LYS A 322 2.42 24.09 -4.92
C LYS A 322 3.70 24.57 -4.23
N ALA A 323 3.98 24.04 -3.04
CA ALA A 323 5.09 24.48 -2.19
C ALA A 323 6.45 24.27 -2.85
N PHE A 324 6.75 23.04 -3.32
CA PHE A 324 8.05 22.76 -3.95
C PHE A 324 8.22 23.45 -5.31
N SER A 325 7.12 23.77 -6.00
CA SER A 325 7.18 24.50 -7.28
C SER A 325 7.55 25.96 -7.09
N TRP A 326 7.03 26.59 -6.04
CA TRP A 326 7.11 28.04 -5.87
C TRP A 326 8.17 28.48 -4.87
N GLU A 327 8.42 27.69 -3.83
CA GLU A 327 9.35 28.07 -2.77
C GLU A 327 10.65 27.29 -2.79
N ASN A 328 11.73 27.96 -2.41
CA ASN A 328 13.04 27.34 -2.21
C ASN A 328 13.09 26.59 -0.87
N LEU A 329 14.05 25.67 -0.73
CA LEU A 329 14.22 24.95 0.53
C LEU A 329 14.63 25.92 1.65
N PRO A 330 14.05 25.79 2.86
CA PRO A 330 14.49 26.59 4.00
C PRO A 330 15.95 26.27 4.33
N ALA A 331 16.73 27.27 4.75
CA ALA A 331 18.15 27.09 5.05
C ALA A 331 18.37 26.23 6.31
N GLY A 332 17.45 26.34 7.26
CA GLY A 332 17.40 25.64 8.54
C GLY A 332 15.95 25.42 9.01
N PRO A 333 15.74 24.91 10.24
CA PRO A 333 14.42 24.59 10.78
C PRO A 333 13.66 25.79 11.37
N GLY A 334 14.28 26.98 11.46
CA GLY A 334 13.74 28.13 12.20
C GLY A 334 12.58 28.84 11.50
N VAL A 335 11.38 28.76 12.08
CA VAL A 335 10.15 29.37 11.56
C VAL A 335 9.76 30.58 12.39
N ALA A 336 9.61 31.74 11.75
CA ALA A 336 8.93 32.89 12.33
C ALA A 336 7.45 32.90 11.95
N ILE A 337 6.57 33.29 12.87
CA ILE A 337 5.14 33.44 12.59
C ILE A 337 4.72 34.90 12.78
N ILE A 338 3.95 35.43 11.83
CA ILE A 338 3.21 36.69 11.97
C ILE A 338 1.72 36.37 11.90
N SER A 339 0.94 36.82 12.88
CA SER A 339 -0.51 36.57 12.92
C SER A 339 -1.28 37.78 13.41
N ASN A 340 -2.48 38.03 12.87
CA ASN A 340 -3.45 38.98 13.46
C ASN A 340 -4.40 38.32 14.46
N ALA A 341 -4.24 37.02 14.73
CA ALA A 341 -5.07 36.27 15.66
C ALA A 341 -4.25 35.29 16.49
N GLY A 342 -4.40 35.36 17.82
CA GLY A 342 -3.65 34.51 18.75
C GLY A 342 -3.99 33.02 18.65
N GLY A 343 -5.26 32.65 18.43
CA GLY A 343 -5.69 31.25 18.34
C GLY A 343 -4.94 30.44 17.28
N PRO A 344 -5.02 30.82 15.98
CA PRO A 344 -4.25 30.18 14.91
C PRO A 344 -2.74 30.14 15.15
N ALA A 345 -2.19 31.18 15.78
CA ALA A 345 -0.75 31.26 16.08
C ALA A 345 -0.30 30.20 17.08
N VAL A 346 -1.11 29.90 18.11
CA VAL A 346 -0.81 28.86 19.10
C VAL A 346 -0.89 27.47 18.48
N VAL A 347 -1.93 27.18 17.71
CA VAL A 347 -2.07 25.88 17.00
C VAL A 347 -0.89 25.64 16.05
N SER A 348 -0.43 26.71 15.39
CA SER A 348 0.73 26.66 14.50
C SER A 348 2.03 26.30 15.23
N ALA A 349 2.23 26.80 16.46
CA ALA A 349 3.42 26.50 17.26
C ALA A 349 3.54 24.99 17.59
N ASP A 350 2.42 24.35 17.93
CA ASP A 350 2.36 22.90 18.18
C ASP A 350 2.68 22.12 16.89
N ALA A 351 2.06 22.50 15.77
CA ALA A 351 2.26 21.83 14.49
C ALA A 351 3.72 21.94 13.98
N ILE A 352 4.39 23.08 14.16
CA ILE A 352 5.80 23.27 13.79
C ILE A 352 6.69 22.24 14.48
N SER A 353 6.48 22.05 15.79
CA SER A 353 7.26 21.11 16.60
C SER A 353 7.03 19.66 16.16
N LEU A 354 5.78 19.30 15.83
CA LEU A 354 5.43 17.95 15.38
C LEU A 354 6.02 17.59 14.00
N GLU A 355 6.23 18.58 13.14
CA GLU A 355 6.80 18.40 11.80
C GLU A 355 8.34 18.44 11.77
N GLY A 356 9.00 18.59 12.92
CA GLY A 356 10.47 18.61 13.03
C GLY A 356 11.10 19.95 12.64
N LEU A 357 10.31 21.02 12.70
CA LEU A 357 10.74 22.41 12.59
C LEU A 357 10.84 23.02 14.01
N GLU A 358 11.39 24.23 14.11
CA GLU A 358 11.56 24.93 15.38
C GLU A 358 11.05 26.37 15.27
N LEU A 359 10.45 26.92 16.33
CA LEU A 359 10.17 28.35 16.36
C LEU A 359 11.48 29.14 16.43
N ALA A 360 11.68 30.06 15.49
CA ALA A 360 12.82 30.95 15.46
C ALA A 360 12.97 31.71 16.79
N GLN A 361 14.16 31.62 17.40
CA GLN A 361 14.48 32.29 18.67
C GLN A 361 14.94 33.72 18.41
N LEU A 362 14.03 34.69 18.56
CA LEU A 362 14.32 36.09 18.30
C LEU A 362 15.26 36.69 19.36
N ASP A 363 16.33 37.36 18.92
CA ASP A 363 17.25 38.06 19.82
C ASP A 363 16.61 39.33 20.44
N GLU A 364 17.19 39.82 21.53
CA GLU A 364 16.68 41.01 22.24
C GLU A 364 16.68 42.27 21.36
N LYS A 365 17.59 42.36 20.38
CA LYS A 365 17.64 43.47 19.42
C LYS A 365 16.42 43.45 18.50
N THR A 366 16.01 42.27 18.04
CA THR A 366 14.86 42.05 17.18
C THR A 366 13.57 42.32 17.93
N LYS A 367 13.43 41.81 19.16
CA LYS A 367 12.29 42.11 20.04
C LYS A 367 12.16 43.60 20.29
N LYS A 368 13.26 44.29 20.58
CA LYS A 368 13.26 45.75 20.77
C LYS A 368 12.80 46.49 19.51
N LYS A 369 13.31 46.11 18.33
CA LYS A 369 12.89 46.71 17.05
C LYS A 369 11.41 46.45 16.75
N LEU A 370 10.90 45.26 17.05
CA LEU A 370 9.47 44.94 16.95
C LEU A 370 8.65 45.82 17.90
N ALA A 371 9.09 46.01 19.15
CA ALA A 371 8.40 46.85 20.13
C ALA A 371 8.39 48.35 19.77
N GLU A 372 9.40 48.83 19.04
CA GLU A 372 9.47 50.20 18.51
C GLU A 372 8.55 50.39 17.29
N THR A 373 8.27 49.31 16.55
CA THR A 373 7.53 49.38 15.29
C THR A 373 6.04 49.02 15.45
N LEU A 374 5.73 48.06 16.33
CA LEU A 374 4.38 47.56 16.56
C LEU A 374 3.73 48.22 17.80
N PRO A 375 2.39 48.25 17.90
CA PRO A 375 1.69 48.77 19.07
C PRO A 375 2.10 48.05 20.36
N ARG A 376 2.06 48.77 21.50
CA ARG A 376 2.46 48.21 22.81
C ARG A 376 1.68 46.95 23.23
N SER A 377 0.47 46.76 22.72
CA SER A 377 -0.37 45.58 22.97
C SER A 377 0.00 44.36 22.13
N ALA A 378 0.81 44.52 21.09
CA ALA A 378 1.27 43.42 20.22
C ALA A 378 2.18 42.45 20.99
N ASN A 379 2.12 41.17 20.63
CA ASN A 379 3.10 40.19 21.11
C ASN A 379 4.35 40.27 20.22
N ILE A 380 5.49 40.63 20.81
CA ILE A 380 6.79 40.76 20.12
C ILE A 380 7.65 39.49 20.21
N MET A 381 7.15 38.46 20.89
CA MET A 381 7.75 37.12 20.89
C MET A 381 7.36 36.38 19.61
N ASN A 382 7.96 35.22 19.33
CA ASN A 382 7.50 34.34 18.27
C ASN A 382 6.49 33.34 18.86
N PRO A 383 5.22 33.27 18.41
CA PRO A 383 4.60 34.00 17.29
C PRO A 383 4.37 35.50 17.51
N VAL A 384 4.68 36.32 16.49
CA VAL A 384 4.45 37.78 16.51
C VAL A 384 2.99 38.08 16.23
N ASP A 385 2.29 38.64 17.23
CA ASP A 385 0.87 39.01 17.13
C ASP A 385 0.74 40.49 16.75
N VAL A 386 0.34 40.75 15.50
CA VAL A 386 0.12 42.11 14.98
C VAL A 386 -1.24 42.69 15.33
N LEU A 387 -2.05 41.96 16.13
CA LEU A 387 -3.40 42.28 16.59
C LEU A 387 -4.48 42.20 15.51
N GLY A 388 -5.72 41.97 15.93
CA GLY A 388 -6.85 41.73 15.03
C GLY A 388 -7.22 42.89 14.10
N ASP A 389 -7.00 44.12 14.55
CA ASP A 389 -7.23 45.34 13.79
C ASP A 389 -6.09 45.65 12.77
N ALA A 390 -5.14 44.73 12.59
CA ALA A 390 -4.00 44.87 11.69
C ALA A 390 -4.39 45.25 10.26
N LEU A 391 -3.84 46.38 9.81
CA LEU A 391 -3.76 46.74 8.40
C LEU A 391 -2.50 46.13 7.78
N ALA A 392 -2.37 46.23 6.46
CA ALA A 392 -1.27 45.61 5.72
C ALA A 392 0.13 46.15 6.08
N ASP A 393 0.21 47.40 6.56
CA ASP A 393 1.46 48.05 6.98
C ASP A 393 2.10 47.37 8.20
N ARG A 394 1.30 46.91 9.17
CA ARG A 394 1.79 46.17 10.34
C ARG A 394 2.43 44.84 9.95
N TYR A 395 1.83 44.13 8.99
CA TYR A 395 2.46 42.93 8.41
C TYR A 395 3.78 43.27 7.71
N ALA A 396 3.82 44.34 6.91
CA ALA A 396 5.03 44.80 6.23
C ALA A 396 6.17 45.08 7.23
N GLN A 397 5.84 45.83 8.28
CA GLN A 397 6.75 46.22 9.33
C GLN A 397 7.33 45.02 10.09
N ALA A 398 6.48 44.06 10.47
CA ALA A 398 6.93 42.83 11.13
C ALA A 398 7.86 42.01 10.21
N MET A 399 7.50 41.86 8.93
CA MET A 399 8.33 41.17 7.94
C MET A 399 9.69 41.84 7.73
N ASP A 400 9.74 43.17 7.66
CA ASP A 400 10.97 43.95 7.51
C ASP A 400 11.93 43.84 8.70
N VAL A 401 11.42 43.44 9.86
CA VAL A 401 12.22 43.17 11.06
C VAL A 401 12.69 41.71 11.11
N LEU A 402 11.82 40.76 10.74
CA LEU A 402 12.06 39.32 10.88
C LEU A 402 12.85 38.69 9.72
N LEU A 403 12.48 38.96 8.47
CA LEU A 403 13.07 38.29 7.31
C LEU A 403 14.59 38.51 7.15
N PRO A 404 15.20 39.65 7.53
CA PRO A 404 16.66 39.79 7.48
C PRO A 404 17.44 38.87 8.44
N LYS A 405 16.78 38.23 9.41
CA LYS A 405 17.44 37.58 10.56
C LYS A 405 17.93 36.17 10.24
N PRO A 406 19.19 35.80 10.52
CA PRO A 406 19.70 34.48 10.19
C PRO A 406 18.98 33.35 10.94
N GLU A 407 18.43 33.60 12.13
CA GLU A 407 17.62 32.64 12.89
C GLU A 407 16.21 32.39 12.30
N VAL A 408 15.80 33.19 11.31
CA VAL A 408 14.53 33.03 10.59
C VAL A 408 14.83 32.41 9.23
N ASP A 409 14.67 31.10 9.12
CA ASP A 409 14.88 30.36 7.87
C ASP A 409 13.64 30.36 6.97
N CYS A 410 12.46 30.46 7.56
CA CYS A 410 11.18 30.53 6.86
C CYS A 410 10.17 31.39 7.65
N LEU A 411 9.22 32.00 6.93
CA LEU A 411 8.15 32.82 7.51
C LEU A 411 6.78 32.21 7.24
N LEU A 412 5.96 32.08 8.27
CA LEU A 412 4.53 31.75 8.18
C LEU A 412 3.68 33.00 8.46
N VAL A 413 2.88 33.43 7.49
CA VAL A 413 1.96 34.56 7.61
C VAL A 413 0.54 34.05 7.77
N LEU A 414 -0.05 34.31 8.94
CA LEU A 414 -1.42 33.95 9.27
C LEU A 414 -2.31 35.19 9.18
N LEU A 415 -3.44 35.03 8.50
CA LEU A 415 -4.45 36.07 8.40
C LEU A 415 -5.83 35.48 8.63
N THR A 416 -6.59 36.13 9.50
CA THR A 416 -8.02 35.89 9.69
C THR A 416 -8.80 37.15 9.29
N PRO A 417 -9.88 37.01 8.50
CA PRO A 417 -10.74 38.15 8.16
C PRO A 417 -11.35 38.80 9.40
N GLN A 418 -11.15 40.11 9.55
CA GLN A 418 -11.83 40.97 10.51
C GLN A 418 -12.36 42.22 9.79
N ILE A 419 -13.19 43.02 10.46
CA ILE A 419 -13.87 44.20 9.86
C ILE A 419 -12.87 45.16 9.19
N MET A 420 -11.67 45.31 9.76
CA MET A 420 -10.67 46.27 9.31
C MET A 420 -9.55 45.65 8.45
N THR A 421 -9.51 44.32 8.31
CA THR A 421 -8.39 43.59 7.67
C THR A 421 -8.33 43.89 6.17
N GLN A 422 -7.15 44.26 5.67
CA GLN A 422 -6.93 44.56 4.24
C GLN A 422 -6.29 43.37 3.51
N ILE A 423 -7.08 42.33 3.24
CA ILE A 423 -6.62 41.02 2.76
C ILE A 423 -5.75 41.14 1.50
N GLU A 424 -6.23 41.84 0.46
CA GLU A 424 -5.55 41.98 -0.81
C GLU A 424 -4.25 42.79 -0.68
N LYS A 425 -4.27 43.86 0.13
CA LYS A 425 -3.07 44.67 0.37
C LYS A 425 -2.04 43.89 1.17
N THR A 426 -2.46 43.10 2.16
CA THR A 426 -1.56 42.22 2.90
C THR A 426 -0.92 41.21 1.95
N ALA A 427 -1.68 40.59 1.04
CA ALA A 427 -1.15 39.69 0.02
C ALA A 427 -0.10 40.38 -0.89
N MET A 428 -0.34 41.63 -1.31
CA MET A 428 0.64 42.41 -2.09
C MET A 428 1.93 42.65 -1.31
N VAL A 429 1.80 43.05 -0.04
CA VAL A 429 2.94 43.29 0.86
C VAL A 429 3.75 42.00 1.08
N VAL A 430 3.10 40.84 1.22
CA VAL A 430 3.81 39.55 1.30
C VAL A 430 4.57 39.26 -0.01
N GLY A 431 3.92 39.50 -1.16
CA GLY A 431 4.54 39.43 -2.49
C GLY A 431 5.81 40.27 -2.64
N GLU A 432 5.75 41.53 -2.18
CA GLU A 432 6.89 42.45 -2.18
C GLU A 432 8.00 42.00 -1.23
N ALA A 433 7.64 41.50 -0.04
CA ALA A 433 8.58 40.97 0.92
C ALA A 433 9.33 39.73 0.39
N SER A 434 8.63 38.80 -0.27
CA SER A 434 9.24 37.63 -0.91
C SER A 434 10.29 38.05 -1.96
N LYS A 435 9.96 39.00 -2.83
CA LYS A 435 10.90 39.56 -3.83
C LYS A 435 12.09 40.28 -3.22
N LYS A 436 11.92 40.92 -2.06
CA LYS A 436 12.97 41.70 -1.39
C LYS A 436 13.96 40.83 -0.62
N TYR A 437 13.47 39.79 0.06
CA TYR A 437 14.27 39.03 1.03
C TYR A 437 14.69 37.64 0.54
N HIS A 438 14.00 37.08 -0.47
CA HIS A 438 14.29 35.76 -1.04
C HIS A 438 14.38 34.62 -0.01
N LYS A 439 13.63 34.73 1.09
CA LYS A 439 13.42 33.65 2.04
C LYS A 439 12.05 33.02 1.83
N PRO A 440 11.89 31.72 2.07
CA PRO A 440 10.61 31.06 1.85
C PRO A 440 9.50 31.65 2.72
N ILE A 441 8.36 32.00 2.11
CA ILE A 441 7.20 32.54 2.81
C ILE A 441 5.98 31.67 2.52
N PHE A 442 5.32 31.22 3.58
CA PHE A 442 4.09 30.44 3.51
C PHE A 442 2.96 31.26 4.10
N CYS A 443 1.77 31.16 3.52
CA CYS A 443 0.60 31.88 3.99
C CYS A 443 -0.51 30.91 4.42
N SER A 444 -1.27 31.28 5.44
CA SER A 444 -2.60 30.74 5.66
C SER A 444 -3.59 31.86 5.88
N PHE A 445 -4.33 32.18 4.82
CA PHE A 445 -5.40 33.17 4.86
C PHE A 445 -6.69 32.42 5.16
N MET A 446 -7.01 32.30 6.45
CA MET A 446 -8.08 31.44 6.94
C MET A 446 -9.45 32.10 6.72
N GLY A 447 -10.14 31.73 5.65
CA GLY A 447 -11.46 32.22 5.33
C GLY A 447 -12.12 31.44 4.20
N GLY A 448 -13.34 31.85 3.81
CA GLY A 448 -14.02 31.35 2.63
C GLY A 448 -13.89 32.32 1.46
N GLU A 449 -15.00 32.73 0.86
CA GLU A 449 -15.01 33.67 -0.28
C GLU A 449 -14.26 34.99 -0.02
N SER A 450 -14.22 35.44 1.24
CA SER A 450 -13.59 36.71 1.62
C SER A 450 -12.09 36.76 1.39
N VAL A 451 -11.39 35.61 1.34
CA VAL A 451 -9.93 35.56 1.17
C VAL A 451 -9.48 35.26 -0.26
N LEU A 452 -10.39 34.78 -1.12
CA LEU A 452 -10.06 34.27 -2.46
C LEU A 452 -9.29 35.28 -3.33
N TYR A 453 -9.64 36.57 -3.27
CA TYR A 453 -8.93 37.61 -4.02
C TYR A 453 -7.51 37.83 -3.51
N GLY A 454 -7.30 37.75 -2.19
CA GLY A 454 -5.97 37.77 -1.59
C GLY A 454 -5.13 36.56 -2.01
N GLU A 455 -5.72 35.37 -2.00
CA GLU A 455 -5.04 34.15 -2.47
C GLU A 455 -4.69 34.21 -3.96
N GLY A 456 -5.58 34.76 -4.80
CA GLY A 456 -5.28 35.01 -6.20
C GLY A 456 -4.10 35.96 -6.40
N ILE A 457 -3.93 36.96 -5.54
CA ILE A 457 -2.74 37.82 -5.55
C ILE A 457 -1.49 37.02 -5.12
N LEU A 458 -1.56 36.22 -4.07
CA LEU A 458 -0.45 35.36 -3.63
C LEU A 458 -0.03 34.38 -4.74
N ASN A 459 -0.98 33.75 -5.43
CA ASN A 459 -0.71 32.83 -6.55
C ASN A 459 0.00 33.52 -7.73
N LYS A 460 -0.29 34.80 -8.00
CA LYS A 460 0.43 35.62 -9.00
C LYS A 460 1.87 35.91 -8.58
N TYR A 461 2.10 36.12 -7.30
CA TYR A 461 3.43 36.24 -6.71
C TYR A 461 4.14 34.89 -6.52
N LYS A 462 3.45 33.77 -6.80
CA LYS A 462 3.92 32.41 -6.53
C LYS A 462 4.27 32.22 -5.05
N ILE A 463 3.37 32.65 -4.16
CA ILE A 463 3.47 32.40 -2.72
C ILE A 463 2.44 31.34 -2.35
N PRO A 464 2.84 30.22 -1.73
CA PRO A 464 1.91 29.17 -1.38
C PRO A 464 1.02 29.61 -0.20
N SER A 465 -0.28 29.73 -0.47
CA SER A 465 -1.35 29.94 0.52
C SER A 465 -2.17 28.67 0.73
N PHE A 466 -2.52 28.40 1.99
CA PHE A 466 -3.25 27.21 2.46
C PHE A 466 -4.46 27.59 3.32
N SER A 467 -5.46 26.72 3.37
CA SER A 467 -6.70 27.00 4.10
C SER A 467 -6.48 26.99 5.61
N PHE A 468 -5.59 26.12 6.08
CA PHE A 468 -5.24 25.97 7.49
C PHE A 468 -3.72 26.01 7.72
N PRO A 469 -3.26 26.52 8.88
CA PRO A 469 -1.84 26.64 9.16
C PRO A 469 -1.10 25.29 9.18
N GLU A 470 -1.74 24.21 9.62
CA GLU A 470 -1.16 22.87 9.69
C GLU A 470 -0.77 22.33 8.31
N GLU A 471 -1.50 22.72 7.26
CA GLU A 471 -1.21 22.36 5.87
C GLU A 471 0.06 23.06 5.38
N ALA A 472 0.17 24.37 5.65
CA ALA A 472 1.36 25.15 5.37
C ALA A 472 2.59 24.58 6.08
N ILE A 473 2.44 24.25 7.36
CA ILE A 473 3.51 23.69 8.20
C ILE A 473 3.90 22.29 7.75
N SER A 474 2.93 21.46 7.32
CA SER A 474 3.19 20.14 6.74
C SER A 474 4.04 20.25 5.47
N ALA A 475 3.74 21.21 4.58
CA ALA A 475 4.54 21.48 3.39
C ALA A 475 5.95 21.99 3.74
N MET A 476 6.08 22.91 4.70
CA MET A 476 7.37 23.39 5.20
C MET A 476 8.21 22.24 5.80
N GLY A 477 7.59 21.39 6.60
CA GLY A 477 8.21 20.23 7.22
C GLY A 477 8.67 19.21 6.19
N ALA A 478 7.87 18.95 5.16
CA ALA A 478 8.25 18.12 4.02
C ALA A 478 9.48 18.66 3.28
N MET A 479 9.52 19.97 3.00
CA MET A 479 10.68 20.62 2.37
C MET A 479 11.94 20.53 3.22
N TRP A 480 11.82 20.73 4.53
CA TRP A 480 12.95 20.59 5.46
C TRP A 480 13.46 19.14 5.55
N LYS A 481 12.55 18.16 5.70
CA LYS A 481 12.88 16.72 5.71
C LYS A 481 13.58 16.31 4.41
N TYR A 482 13.08 16.77 3.27
CA TYR A 482 13.73 16.56 1.98
C TYR A 482 15.15 17.14 1.95
N LYS A 483 15.35 18.40 2.38
CA LYS A 483 16.67 19.02 2.44
C LYS A 483 17.66 18.20 3.28
N VAL A 484 17.26 17.82 4.50
CA VAL A 484 18.08 17.00 5.40
C VAL A 484 18.45 15.68 4.75
N GLN A 485 17.50 15.03 4.06
CA GLN A 485 17.72 13.74 3.42
C GLN A 485 18.61 13.86 2.17
N ARG A 486 18.41 14.90 1.35
CA ARG A 486 19.26 15.23 0.21
C ARG A 486 20.71 15.47 0.63
N ASP A 487 20.91 16.28 1.67
CA ASP A 487 22.25 16.62 2.15
C ASP A 487 22.96 15.35 2.69
N LYS A 488 22.24 14.41 3.32
CA LYS A 488 22.75 13.07 3.68
C LYS A 488 23.11 12.21 2.48
N LEU A 489 22.27 12.18 1.44
CA LEU A 489 22.54 11.41 0.21
C LEU A 489 23.82 11.92 -0.49
N ASN A 490 24.00 13.24 -0.55
CA ASN A 490 25.18 13.85 -1.15
C ASN A 490 26.46 13.61 -0.33
N ALA A 491 26.38 13.64 1.01
CA ALA A 491 27.52 13.35 1.87
C ALA A 491 28.09 11.92 1.67
N ARG A 492 27.22 10.92 1.40
CA ARG A 492 27.65 9.53 1.14
C ARG A 492 28.45 9.37 -0.14
N VAL A 493 28.16 10.17 -1.17
CA VAL A 493 28.91 10.15 -2.43
C VAL A 493 30.34 10.61 -2.19
N MET A 494 30.51 11.72 -1.46
CA MET A 494 31.84 12.27 -1.14
C MET A 494 32.70 11.30 -0.32
N SER A 495 32.11 10.63 0.69
CA SER A 495 32.85 9.65 1.50
C SER A 495 33.26 8.38 0.72
N ASN A 496 32.47 8.01 -0.30
CA ASN A 496 32.78 6.88 -1.18
C ASN A 496 33.83 7.25 -2.24
N GLU A 497 33.86 8.49 -2.73
CA GLU A 497 34.87 8.95 -3.69
C GLU A 497 36.25 9.15 -3.05
N GLU A 498 36.34 9.61 -1.80
CA GLU A 498 37.63 9.76 -1.09
C GLU A 498 38.24 8.43 -0.62
N ASN A 499 37.43 7.38 -0.46
CA ASN A 499 37.88 6.04 -0.04
C ASN A 499 37.80 4.97 -1.15
N ALA A 500 37.42 5.31 -2.38
CA ALA A 500 37.37 4.36 -3.48
C ALA A 500 38.79 4.06 -4.00
N PRO A 501 39.26 2.81 -3.95
CA PRO A 501 40.36 2.39 -4.82
C PRO A 501 39.87 2.55 -6.26
N ARG A 502 40.60 3.31 -7.09
CA ARG A 502 40.38 3.35 -8.55
C ARG A 502 40.70 1.99 -9.15
N ILE A 503 39.80 1.00 -9.13
CA ILE A 503 39.96 -0.23 -9.91
C ILE A 503 38.63 -0.71 -10.49
N SER A 504 38.74 -1.07 -11.77
CA SER A 504 37.78 -1.70 -12.66
C SER A 504 37.17 -3.01 -12.14
N SER A 505 36.04 -3.34 -12.76
CA SER A 505 35.38 -4.64 -12.84
C SER A 505 34.75 -5.21 -11.56
N TYR A 506 33.53 -5.68 -11.77
CA TYR A 506 32.64 -6.46 -10.91
C TYR A 506 33.26 -7.78 -10.35
N GLU A 507 34.58 -7.88 -10.20
CA GLU A 507 35.29 -9.13 -9.97
C GLU A 507 36.03 -9.21 -8.62
N HIS A 508 36.15 -8.11 -7.85
CA HIS A 508 36.98 -8.09 -6.63
C HIS A 508 36.27 -8.26 -5.26
N GLU A 509 34.94 -8.37 -5.19
CA GLU A 509 34.25 -8.79 -3.95
C GLU A 509 34.06 -10.32 -3.85
N ARG A 510 34.83 -11.08 -4.65
CA ARG A 510 35.12 -12.50 -4.39
C ARG A 510 36.37 -12.67 -3.50
N GLU A 511 36.65 -11.71 -2.62
CA GLU A 511 37.57 -11.97 -1.50
C GLU A 511 36.93 -12.97 -0.52
N LEU A 512 37.15 -14.25 -0.84
CA LEU A 512 37.44 -15.37 0.04
C LEU A 512 36.94 -15.23 1.50
N ILE A 513 35.63 -15.28 1.69
CA ILE A 513 35.04 -15.87 2.89
C ILE A 513 34.63 -17.28 2.51
N ASN A 514 35.10 -18.26 3.28
CA ASN A 514 34.88 -19.70 3.10
C ASN A 514 33.38 -20.07 3.21
N TYR A 515 32.58 -19.72 2.21
CA TYR A 515 31.24 -20.27 2.04
C TYR A 515 31.39 -21.67 1.47
N ASP A 516 30.84 -22.66 2.17
CA ASP A 516 30.66 -23.97 1.55
C ASP A 516 29.38 -23.93 0.69
N ASP A 517 29.49 -23.27 -0.46
CA ASP A 517 28.44 -23.19 -1.49
C ASP A 517 27.89 -24.57 -1.84
N SER A 518 28.71 -25.61 -1.71
CA SER A 518 28.30 -26.99 -1.96
C SER A 518 27.31 -27.47 -0.89
N ILE A 519 27.54 -27.16 0.40
CA ILE A 519 26.61 -27.48 1.49
C ILE A 519 25.30 -26.71 1.32
N ILE A 520 25.35 -25.41 1.02
CA ILE A 520 24.16 -24.57 0.82
C ILE A 520 23.28 -25.15 -0.29
N LYS A 521 23.87 -25.41 -1.47
CA LYS A 521 23.15 -25.99 -2.61
C LYS A 521 22.61 -27.38 -2.30
N ASN A 522 23.38 -28.22 -1.59
CA ASN A 522 22.95 -29.57 -1.24
C ASN A 522 21.73 -29.57 -0.30
N VAL A 523 21.70 -28.68 0.70
CA VAL A 523 20.56 -28.54 1.62
C VAL A 523 19.31 -28.09 0.84
N ILE A 524 19.43 -27.05 0.02
CA ILE A 524 18.30 -26.51 -0.76
C ILE A 524 17.79 -27.52 -1.78
N ASN A 525 18.67 -28.17 -2.54
CA ASN A 525 18.29 -29.18 -3.53
C ASN A 525 17.57 -30.37 -2.88
N ARG A 526 18.03 -30.81 -1.71
CA ARG A 526 17.37 -31.88 -0.94
C ARG A 526 15.97 -31.46 -0.50
N ALA A 527 15.83 -30.24 0.02
CA ALA A 527 14.53 -29.72 0.47
C ALA A 527 13.53 -29.55 -0.69
N LEU A 528 14.00 -29.05 -1.83
CA LEU A 528 13.21 -28.93 -3.06
C LEU A 528 12.80 -30.30 -3.61
N ALA A 529 13.72 -31.28 -3.65
CA ALA A 529 13.43 -32.65 -4.07
C ALA A 529 12.35 -33.30 -3.18
N ASN A 530 12.38 -33.01 -1.88
CA ASN A 530 11.41 -33.48 -0.90
C ASN A 530 10.12 -32.62 -0.85
N LYS A 531 9.97 -31.63 -1.74
CA LYS A 531 8.82 -30.70 -1.80
C LYS A 531 8.50 -30.01 -0.46
N GLN A 532 9.53 -29.72 0.32
CA GLN A 532 9.39 -29.05 1.61
C GLN A 532 9.03 -27.57 1.42
N SER A 533 8.08 -27.06 2.20
CA SER A 533 7.70 -25.63 2.21
C SER A 533 8.64 -24.77 3.07
N ALA A 534 9.37 -25.40 3.98
CA ALA A 534 10.35 -24.78 4.87
C ALA A 534 11.44 -25.80 5.22
N LEU A 535 12.64 -25.33 5.54
CA LEU A 535 13.70 -26.19 6.06
C LEU A 535 13.38 -26.61 7.50
N ASP A 536 13.83 -27.80 7.88
CA ASP A 536 13.87 -28.17 9.29
C ASP A 536 14.98 -27.40 10.03
N ASN A 537 14.99 -27.47 11.36
CA ASN A 537 15.93 -26.69 12.18
C ASN A 537 17.40 -27.10 11.97
N LEU A 538 17.67 -28.36 11.61
CA LEU A 538 19.04 -28.82 11.41
C LEU A 538 19.58 -28.31 10.08
N ASP A 539 18.79 -28.43 9.02
CA ASP A 539 19.12 -27.92 7.70
C ASP A 539 19.17 -26.38 7.72
N ALA A 540 18.27 -25.71 8.44
CA ALA A 540 18.31 -24.26 8.65
C ALA A 540 19.57 -23.81 9.41
N ASN A 541 19.92 -24.47 10.52
CA ASN A 541 21.14 -24.13 11.26
C ASN A 541 22.42 -24.44 10.47
N THR A 542 22.42 -25.52 9.69
CA THR A 542 23.52 -25.84 8.78
C THR A 542 23.69 -24.75 7.73
N LEU A 543 22.58 -24.29 7.13
CA LEU A 543 22.58 -23.19 6.17
C LEU A 543 23.16 -21.89 6.77
N ILE A 544 22.66 -21.47 7.94
CA ILE A 544 23.13 -20.27 8.65
C ILE A 544 24.61 -20.39 9.02
N LYS A 545 25.04 -21.54 9.54
CA LYS A 545 26.44 -21.78 9.92
C LYS A 545 27.38 -21.77 8.71
N SER A 546 26.96 -22.37 7.59
CA SER A 546 27.71 -22.34 6.33
C SER A 546 27.83 -20.93 5.75
N ALA A 547 26.95 -20.01 6.14
CA ALA A 547 27.05 -18.59 5.82
C ALA A 547 28.03 -17.81 6.72
N GLY A 548 28.77 -18.48 7.61
CA GLY A 548 29.68 -17.82 8.55
C GLY A 548 28.97 -17.16 9.75
N ILE A 549 27.66 -17.33 9.89
CA ILE A 549 26.88 -16.80 11.01
C ILE A 549 27.03 -17.75 12.22
N PRO A 550 27.53 -17.29 13.38
CA PRO A 550 27.74 -18.15 14.53
C PRO A 550 26.43 -18.70 15.10
N THR A 551 26.34 -20.01 15.25
CA THR A 551 25.23 -20.70 15.95
C THR A 551 25.78 -21.35 17.23
N PRO A 552 25.04 -21.33 18.35
CA PRO A 552 25.48 -22.03 19.56
C PRO A 552 25.69 -23.52 19.28
N PRO A 553 26.63 -24.19 19.97
CA PRO A 553 26.77 -25.63 19.89
C PRO A 553 25.41 -26.32 20.05
N THR A 554 25.07 -27.19 19.10
CA THR A 554 23.73 -27.77 18.96
C THR A 554 23.85 -29.23 18.51
N MET A 555 22.99 -30.10 19.04
CA MET A 555 22.90 -31.52 18.69
C MET A 555 21.44 -31.98 18.67
N SER A 556 21.13 -32.99 17.85
CA SER A 556 19.84 -33.70 17.89
C SER A 556 20.02 -35.09 18.51
N PRO A 557 19.90 -35.21 19.85
CA PRO A 557 20.10 -36.47 20.53
C PRO A 557 18.93 -37.41 20.27
N LYS A 558 19.24 -38.70 20.09
CA LYS A 558 18.25 -39.78 20.01
C LYS A 558 17.91 -40.36 21.39
N THR A 559 18.80 -40.17 22.36
CA THR A 559 18.64 -40.68 23.73
C THR A 559 19.01 -39.60 24.75
N LEU A 560 18.49 -39.74 25.97
CA LEU A 560 18.86 -38.88 27.10
C LEU A 560 20.38 -38.93 27.36
N GLU A 561 21.01 -40.09 27.21
CA GLU A 561 22.45 -40.29 27.41
C GLU A 561 23.29 -39.45 26.44
N GLU A 562 22.86 -39.34 25.18
CA GLU A 562 23.49 -38.46 24.18
C GLU A 562 23.37 -36.99 24.59
N ALA A 563 22.21 -36.58 25.11
CA ALA A 563 21.97 -35.23 25.60
C ALA A 563 22.85 -34.90 26.83
N GLN A 564 23.01 -35.85 27.76
CA GLN A 564 23.88 -35.70 28.94
C GLN A 564 25.35 -35.57 28.54
N LYS A 565 25.84 -36.41 27.62
CA LYS A 565 27.21 -36.31 27.08
C LYS A 565 27.46 -34.97 26.42
N PHE A 566 26.48 -34.46 25.66
CA PHE A 566 26.57 -33.15 25.04
C PHE A 566 26.72 -32.04 26.09
N ALA A 567 25.88 -32.06 27.15
CA ALA A 567 25.91 -31.06 28.21
C ALA A 567 27.22 -31.11 29.02
N GLN A 568 27.77 -32.29 29.28
CA GLN A 568 29.07 -32.46 29.93
C GLN A 568 30.22 -31.90 29.07
N ALA A 569 30.19 -32.13 27.76
CA ALA A 569 31.23 -31.68 26.85
C ALA A 569 31.21 -30.16 26.60
N HIS A 570 30.04 -29.53 26.60
CA HIS A 570 29.86 -28.11 26.25
C HIS A 570 29.57 -27.19 27.45
N GLY A 571 29.39 -27.77 28.64
CA GLY A 571 29.14 -27.06 29.89
C GLY A 571 27.69 -26.61 30.07
N TRP A 572 27.29 -26.46 31.34
CA TRP A 572 25.97 -25.97 31.76
C TRP A 572 25.88 -24.43 31.75
N PRO A 573 24.69 -23.81 31.66
CA PRO A 573 23.40 -24.43 31.39
C PRO A 573 23.19 -24.76 29.90
N VAL A 574 22.26 -25.67 29.62
CA VAL A 574 21.82 -26.08 28.27
C VAL A 574 20.32 -25.82 28.09
N VAL A 575 19.87 -25.88 26.83
CA VAL A 575 18.47 -25.70 26.43
C VAL A 575 18.00 -26.96 25.71
N LEU A 576 16.82 -27.46 26.09
CA LEU A 576 16.15 -28.57 25.42
C LEU A 576 14.97 -28.05 24.57
N LYS A 577 14.94 -28.40 23.29
CA LYS A 577 13.94 -27.98 22.31
C LYS A 577 13.34 -29.18 21.59
N LEU A 578 12.05 -29.08 21.26
CA LEU A 578 11.37 -29.95 20.32
C LEU A 578 11.60 -29.48 18.88
N SER A 579 11.84 -30.42 17.96
CA SER A 579 12.07 -30.16 16.53
C SER A 579 11.15 -31.02 15.67
N SER A 580 10.45 -30.40 14.71
CA SER A 580 9.70 -31.09 13.65
C SER A 580 9.51 -30.14 12.46
N PRO A 581 9.55 -30.61 11.20
CA PRO A 581 9.27 -29.78 10.02
C PRO A 581 7.86 -29.17 10.01
N ARG A 582 6.91 -29.78 10.76
CA ARG A 582 5.52 -29.33 10.86
C ARG A 582 5.25 -28.42 12.06
N LEU A 583 6.25 -28.18 12.92
CA LEU A 583 6.13 -27.39 14.14
C LEU A 583 6.85 -26.04 13.99
N LEU A 584 6.17 -25.06 13.40
CA LEU A 584 6.72 -23.71 13.19
C LEU A 584 6.73 -22.85 14.46
N HIS A 585 5.80 -23.08 15.41
CA HIS A 585 5.69 -22.31 16.66
C HIS A 585 5.93 -23.20 17.92
N LYS A 586 7.21 -23.46 18.22
CA LYS A 586 7.64 -24.39 19.30
C LYS A 586 7.28 -23.94 20.72
N ARG A 587 7.18 -22.62 20.95
CA ARG A 587 6.85 -22.04 22.26
C ARG A 587 5.39 -22.24 22.65
N GLU A 588 4.47 -22.24 21.70
CA GLU A 588 3.02 -22.37 21.93
C GLU A 588 2.63 -23.78 22.43
N VAL A 589 3.41 -24.80 22.06
CA VAL A 589 3.28 -26.17 22.59
C VAL A 589 4.12 -26.40 23.86
N GLY A 590 4.81 -25.36 24.35
CA GLY A 590 5.72 -25.44 25.49
C GLY A 590 6.86 -26.44 25.27
N GLY A 591 7.38 -26.49 24.04
CA GLY A 591 8.44 -27.41 23.59
C GLY A 591 9.86 -26.86 23.73
N ILE A 592 10.06 -25.80 24.52
CA ILE A 592 11.37 -25.21 24.84
C ILE A 592 11.52 -25.15 26.35
N ILE A 593 12.60 -25.73 26.89
CA ILE A 593 12.96 -25.66 28.31
C ILE A 593 14.34 -25.00 28.42
N LEU A 594 14.38 -23.83 29.07
CA LEU A 594 15.58 -23.03 29.31
C LEU A 594 16.14 -23.30 30.73
N GLY A 595 17.38 -22.88 30.98
CA GLY A 595 17.95 -22.88 32.34
C GLY A 595 18.27 -24.26 32.91
N ILE A 596 18.53 -25.27 32.06
CA ILE A 596 18.90 -26.60 32.52
C ILE A 596 20.34 -26.54 33.02
N GLY A 597 20.53 -26.42 34.34
CA GLY A 597 21.83 -26.16 34.96
C GLY A 597 22.61 -27.39 35.42
N ASN A 598 22.00 -28.57 35.41
CA ASN A 598 22.62 -29.83 35.84
C ASN A 598 21.89 -31.05 35.25
N GLU A 599 22.44 -32.23 35.51
CA GLU A 599 21.98 -33.50 34.97
C GLU A 599 20.59 -33.92 35.50
N GLU A 600 20.29 -33.64 36.76
CA GLU A 600 18.98 -33.93 37.38
C GLU A 600 17.87 -33.13 36.68
N VAL A 601 18.08 -31.82 36.50
CA VAL A 601 17.14 -30.94 35.80
C VAL A 601 16.97 -31.34 34.34
N LEU A 602 18.03 -31.84 33.68
CA LEU A 602 17.95 -32.33 32.30
C LEU A 602 17.06 -33.58 32.20
N ASN A 603 17.21 -34.53 33.12
CA ASN A 603 16.41 -35.75 33.18
C ASN A 603 14.92 -35.44 33.36
N ASP A 604 14.59 -34.59 34.33
CA ASP A 604 13.22 -34.13 34.58
C ASP A 604 12.63 -33.41 33.35
N SER A 605 13.44 -32.55 32.73
CA SER A 605 13.06 -31.81 31.53
C SER A 605 12.78 -32.73 30.34
N TRP A 606 13.60 -33.77 30.15
CA TRP A 606 13.44 -34.75 29.09
C TRP A 606 12.12 -35.50 29.20
N HIS A 607 11.83 -36.10 30.36
CA HIS A 607 10.59 -36.83 30.59
C HIS A 607 9.34 -35.93 30.55
N LYS A 608 9.47 -34.67 30.96
CA LYS A 608 8.40 -33.68 30.84
C LYS A 608 8.05 -33.41 29.38
N VAL A 609 9.04 -33.38 28.49
CA VAL A 609 8.84 -33.18 27.05
C VAL A 609 8.31 -34.46 26.39
N GLU A 610 8.83 -35.65 26.74
CA GLU A 610 8.32 -36.94 26.23
C GLU A 610 6.82 -37.11 26.48
N ARG A 611 6.36 -36.87 27.72
CA ARG A 611 4.93 -36.96 28.07
C ARG A 611 4.07 -35.99 27.27
N LYS A 612 4.60 -34.81 26.92
CA LYS A 612 3.89 -33.85 26.05
C LYS A 612 3.80 -34.36 24.62
N VAL A 613 4.87 -34.95 24.09
CA VAL A 613 4.87 -35.53 22.73
C VAL A 613 3.85 -36.68 22.63
N GLU A 614 3.69 -37.48 23.68
CA GLU A 614 2.67 -38.53 23.75
C GLU A 614 1.22 -38.01 23.67
N GLN A 615 0.98 -36.74 24.02
CA GLN A 615 -0.34 -36.10 23.97
C GLN A 615 -0.64 -35.42 22.63
N LEU A 616 0.34 -35.35 21.71
CA LEU A 616 0.18 -34.72 20.39
C LEU A 616 -0.48 -35.66 19.37
N ASP A 617 -1.00 -35.06 18.30
CA ASP A 617 -1.69 -35.74 17.20
C ASP A 617 -0.79 -36.78 16.49
N ALA A 618 -1.38 -37.88 16.01
CA ALA A 618 -0.61 -39.02 15.47
C ALA A 618 0.27 -38.66 14.26
N LEU A 619 -0.16 -37.69 13.45
CA LEU A 619 0.58 -37.17 12.29
C LEU A 619 1.76 -36.25 12.67
N LEU A 620 1.73 -35.62 13.85
CA LEU A 620 2.84 -34.80 14.35
C LEU A 620 3.93 -35.67 14.98
N LYS A 621 3.55 -36.78 15.62
CA LYS A 621 4.46 -37.74 16.29
C LYS A 621 5.47 -38.42 15.36
N LEU A 622 5.09 -38.67 14.10
CA LEU A 622 5.92 -39.39 13.13
C LEU A 622 7.26 -38.70 12.82
N ASP A 623 7.32 -37.37 12.90
CA ASP A 623 8.48 -36.56 12.52
C ASP A 623 8.99 -35.67 13.68
N MET A 624 8.76 -36.09 14.93
CA MET A 624 9.16 -35.37 16.15
C MET A 624 10.53 -35.83 16.66
N GLY A 625 11.45 -34.88 16.88
CA GLY A 625 12.77 -35.12 17.46
C GLY A 625 13.14 -34.14 18.57
N PHE A 626 14.19 -34.47 19.31
CA PHE A 626 14.78 -33.61 20.34
C PHE A 626 15.97 -32.84 19.80
N GLN A 627 16.21 -31.66 20.36
CA GLN A 627 17.36 -30.82 20.08
C GLN A 627 17.89 -30.27 21.41
N ILE A 628 19.19 -30.46 21.66
CA ILE A 628 19.90 -29.86 22.79
C ILE A 628 20.88 -28.80 22.28
N GLN A 629 20.95 -27.67 22.96
CA GLN A 629 21.77 -26.52 22.56
C GLN A 629 22.43 -25.88 23.77
N LYS A 630 23.64 -25.36 23.64
CA LYS A 630 24.27 -24.56 24.71
C LYS A 630 23.46 -23.29 24.95
N ASP A 631 23.15 -23.01 26.22
CA ASP A 631 22.46 -21.78 26.60
C ASP A 631 23.41 -20.57 26.48
N VAL A 632 22.97 -19.57 25.71
CA VAL A 632 23.63 -18.27 25.47
C VAL A 632 22.73 -17.09 25.82
N SER A 633 21.68 -17.29 26.63
CA SER A 633 20.63 -16.30 26.95
C SER A 633 21.09 -15.04 27.71
N ASN A 634 22.35 -14.98 28.16
CA ASN A 634 22.93 -13.78 28.77
C ASN A 634 23.30 -12.74 27.71
N GLY A 635 22.31 -12.01 27.19
CA GLY A 635 22.51 -10.97 26.18
C GLY A 635 21.23 -10.23 25.79
N VAL A 636 21.37 -9.30 24.83
CA VAL A 636 20.23 -8.59 24.23
C VAL A 636 19.69 -9.40 23.05
N GLU A 637 18.38 -9.63 23.02
CA GLU A 637 17.70 -10.33 21.93
C GLU A 637 17.32 -9.35 20.81
N VAL A 638 17.79 -9.63 19.59
CA VAL A 638 17.43 -8.90 18.37
C VAL A 638 16.88 -9.86 17.31
N ILE A 639 16.19 -9.33 16.31
CA ILE A 639 15.74 -10.08 15.13
C ILE A 639 16.52 -9.61 13.91
N VAL A 640 16.96 -10.56 13.08
CA VAL A 640 17.55 -10.30 11.76
C VAL A 640 16.88 -11.21 10.76
N GLY A 641 16.26 -10.64 9.73
CA GLY A 641 15.54 -11.42 8.72
C GLY A 641 15.72 -10.85 7.32
N VAL A 642 15.53 -11.67 6.30
CA VAL A 642 15.41 -11.26 4.91
C VAL A 642 14.15 -11.88 4.33
N LYS A 643 13.35 -11.05 3.68
CA LYS A 643 12.10 -11.45 3.04
C LYS A 643 12.08 -10.98 1.60
N GLN A 644 11.54 -11.82 0.72
CA GLN A 644 11.35 -11.48 -0.68
C GLN A 644 10.01 -10.75 -0.85
N ASP A 645 10.07 -9.45 -1.13
CA ASP A 645 8.94 -8.64 -1.53
C ASP A 645 8.69 -8.76 -3.05
N PRO A 646 7.44 -8.92 -3.51
CA PRO A 646 7.13 -9.09 -4.93
C PRO A 646 7.52 -7.91 -5.83
N SER A 647 7.63 -6.70 -5.28
CA SER A 647 7.91 -5.48 -6.05
C SER A 647 9.32 -4.94 -5.81
N PHE A 648 9.82 -5.08 -4.59
CA PHE A 648 11.10 -4.53 -4.17
C PHE A 648 12.23 -5.57 -4.09
N GLY A 649 11.92 -6.86 -4.21
CA GLY A 649 12.93 -7.92 -4.11
C GLY A 649 13.32 -8.21 -2.66
N ALA A 650 14.59 -8.55 -2.43
CA ALA A 650 15.05 -8.97 -1.11
C ALA A 650 15.21 -7.79 -0.14
N VAL A 651 14.40 -7.78 0.92
CA VAL A 651 14.39 -6.75 1.97
C VAL A 651 14.89 -7.36 3.27
N LEU A 652 15.93 -6.76 3.84
CA LEU A 652 16.49 -7.10 5.14
C LEU A 652 15.75 -6.32 6.25
N LEU A 653 15.45 -7.01 7.35
CA LEU A 653 14.81 -6.53 8.56
C LEU A 653 15.79 -6.65 9.74
N PHE A 654 15.88 -5.58 10.54
CA PHE A 654 16.57 -5.56 11.84
C PHE A 654 15.68 -4.91 12.91
N GLY A 655 15.70 -5.45 14.12
CA GLY A 655 14.85 -4.96 15.20
C GLY A 655 15.08 -5.59 16.56
N ALA A 656 14.29 -5.18 17.56
CA ALA A 656 14.21 -5.87 18.85
C ALA A 656 13.62 -7.29 18.65
N GLY A 657 14.26 -8.29 19.25
CA GLY A 657 13.90 -9.70 19.12
C GLY A 657 13.23 -10.26 20.37
N GLY A 658 12.82 -11.52 20.30
CA GLY A 658 12.31 -12.24 21.47
C GLY A 658 10.86 -11.94 21.83
N MET A 659 10.52 -12.11 23.12
CA MET A 659 9.14 -11.99 23.62
C MET A 659 8.56 -10.59 23.45
N PHE A 660 9.41 -9.56 23.51
CA PHE A 660 8.98 -8.17 23.43
C PHE A 660 9.01 -7.60 22.01
N ALA A 661 9.40 -8.39 21.00
CA ALA A 661 9.51 -7.93 19.60
C ALA A 661 8.19 -7.32 19.08
N GLU A 662 7.04 -7.95 19.37
CA GLU A 662 5.72 -7.47 18.95
C GLU A 662 5.28 -6.20 19.69
N LEU A 663 5.72 -6.02 20.94
CA LEU A 663 5.33 -4.90 21.81
C LEU A 663 6.13 -3.62 21.53
N ILE A 664 7.40 -3.74 21.13
CA ILE A 664 8.31 -2.60 20.94
C ILE A 664 8.16 -1.98 19.53
N ALA A 665 7.63 -2.74 18.56
CA ALA A 665 7.45 -2.33 17.16
C ALA A 665 8.73 -1.67 16.58
N ASP A 666 9.89 -2.28 16.82
CA ASP A 666 11.18 -1.82 16.33
C ASP A 666 11.53 -2.58 15.04
N LYS A 667 11.06 -2.08 13.90
CA LYS A 667 11.28 -2.70 12.58
C LYS A 667 12.04 -1.71 11.69
N ASN A 668 13.28 -2.02 11.37
CA ASN A 668 14.13 -1.23 10.50
C ASN A 668 14.42 -2.05 9.24
N LEU A 669 14.22 -1.46 8.07
CA LEU A 669 14.26 -2.18 6.79
C LEU A 669 15.34 -1.61 5.87
N ARG A 670 15.96 -2.48 5.05
CA ARG A 670 16.91 -2.10 4.00
C ARG A 670 16.76 -3.03 2.79
N LEU A 671 16.98 -2.51 1.59
CA LEU A 671 17.16 -3.37 0.41
C LEU A 671 18.54 -4.02 0.38
N LEU A 672 18.60 -5.20 -0.25
CA LEU A 672 19.84 -5.84 -0.64
C LEU A 672 20.27 -5.41 -2.07
N PRO A 673 21.57 -5.35 -2.36
CA PRO A 673 22.70 -5.60 -1.46
C PRO A 673 22.88 -4.49 -0.41
N ILE A 674 23.49 -4.85 0.74
CA ILE A 674 23.70 -3.94 1.88
C ILE A 674 25.21 -3.78 2.13
N THR A 675 25.65 -2.55 2.38
CA THR A 675 27.04 -2.21 2.74
C THR A 675 27.27 -2.20 4.27
N LEU A 676 28.52 -2.11 4.71
CA LEU A 676 28.84 -2.00 6.14
C LEU A 676 28.23 -0.74 6.78
N GLU A 677 28.32 0.40 6.08
CA GLU A 677 27.70 1.66 6.51
C GLU A 677 26.17 1.55 6.58
N ASP A 678 25.54 0.85 5.63
CA ASP A 678 24.10 0.59 5.69
C ASP A 678 23.73 -0.28 6.91
N ALA A 679 24.52 -1.31 7.23
CA ALA A 679 24.30 -2.16 8.40
C ALA A 679 24.45 -1.37 9.71
N LYS A 680 25.46 -0.49 9.80
CA LYS A 680 25.63 0.42 10.94
C LYS A 680 24.43 1.35 11.09
N GLU A 681 24.00 1.99 10.00
CA GLU A 681 22.84 2.89 10.00
C GLU A 681 21.55 2.16 10.42
N LEU A 682 21.33 0.98 9.86
CA LEU A 682 20.18 0.13 10.14
C LEU A 682 20.09 -0.20 11.64
N VAL A 683 21.23 -0.57 12.24
CA VAL A 683 21.31 -0.87 13.67
C VAL A 683 21.14 0.41 14.49
N GLN A 684 21.80 1.51 14.13
CA GLN A 684 21.74 2.78 14.86
C GLN A 684 20.34 3.40 14.93
N LYS A 685 19.53 3.20 13.89
CA LYS A 685 18.13 3.66 13.83
C LYS A 685 17.21 2.88 14.76
N SER A 686 17.60 1.67 15.15
CA SER A 686 16.77 0.81 15.98
C SER A 686 16.61 1.37 17.41
N LYS A 687 15.45 1.13 18.00
CA LYS A 687 15.19 1.48 19.41
C LYS A 687 16.12 0.70 20.34
N VAL A 688 16.49 -0.53 19.97
CA VAL A 688 17.40 -1.38 20.75
C VAL A 688 18.86 -0.90 20.73
N TYR A 689 19.26 -0.04 19.79
CA TYR A 689 20.63 0.49 19.71
C TYR A 689 21.10 1.16 21.00
N LYS A 690 20.21 1.89 21.69
CA LYS A 690 20.52 2.55 22.96
C LYS A 690 20.97 1.56 24.04
N VAL A 691 20.48 0.33 23.98
CA VAL A 691 20.88 -0.76 24.88
C VAL A 691 22.21 -1.36 24.41
N LEU A 692 22.33 -1.61 23.10
CA LEU A 692 23.53 -2.22 22.51
C LEU A 692 24.80 -1.37 22.65
N LYS A 693 24.65 -0.04 22.65
CA LYS A 693 25.78 0.89 22.83
C LYS A 693 26.34 0.89 24.27
N GLY A 694 25.57 0.42 25.26
CA GLY A 694 25.91 0.55 26.68
C GLY A 694 25.71 1.98 27.22
N LYS A 695 25.73 2.13 28.55
CA LYS A 695 25.86 3.44 29.22
C LYS A 695 27.35 3.76 29.42
N ASN A 696 27.69 5.01 29.74
CA ASN A 696 29.09 5.48 29.83
C ASN A 696 30.04 4.61 30.71
N GLU A 697 29.53 3.77 31.61
CA GLU A 697 30.31 2.89 32.49
C GLU A 697 30.23 1.38 32.11
N ASP A 698 29.36 0.97 31.19
CA ASP A 698 29.20 -0.42 30.75
C ASP A 698 29.95 -0.66 29.42
N PRO A 699 30.66 -1.79 29.25
CA PRO A 699 31.28 -2.12 27.96
C PRO A 699 30.20 -2.28 26.88
N PRO A 700 30.43 -1.78 25.64
CA PRO A 700 29.48 -1.96 24.55
C PRO A 700 29.33 -3.44 24.20
N TYR A 701 28.15 -3.81 23.71
CA TYR A 701 27.92 -5.13 23.15
C TYR A 701 28.77 -5.33 21.86
N ALA A 702 28.93 -6.59 21.41
CA ALA A 702 29.76 -6.93 20.25
C ALA A 702 29.19 -6.46 18.89
N LEU A 703 29.11 -5.13 18.69
CA LEU A 703 28.51 -4.47 17.54
C LEU A 703 29.18 -4.83 16.21
N ASP A 704 30.51 -4.93 16.17
CA ASP A 704 31.24 -5.29 14.94
C ASP A 704 30.86 -6.69 14.44
N LYS A 705 30.64 -7.64 15.36
CA LYS A 705 30.18 -8.99 15.05
C LYS A 705 28.72 -9.00 14.60
N LEU A 706 27.89 -8.10 15.14
CA LEU A 706 26.51 -7.91 14.67
C LEU A 706 26.48 -7.35 13.24
N TYR A 707 27.30 -6.35 12.93
CA TYR A 707 27.38 -5.79 11.58
C TYR A 707 27.83 -6.85 10.57
N LYS A 708 28.83 -7.66 10.93
CA LYS A 708 29.26 -8.80 10.13
C LYS A 708 28.12 -9.80 9.89
N LEU A 709 27.38 -10.17 10.93
CA LEU A 709 26.22 -11.08 10.81
C LEU A 709 25.17 -10.53 9.83
N ILE A 710 24.85 -9.23 9.89
CA ILE A 710 23.89 -8.59 8.97
C ILE A 710 24.39 -8.65 7.52
N LEU A 711 25.68 -8.40 7.28
CA LEU A 711 26.28 -8.53 5.95
C LEU A 711 26.24 -9.98 5.45
N ASP A 712 26.61 -10.94 6.29
CA ASP A 712 26.60 -12.36 5.97
C ASP A 712 25.18 -12.88 5.69
N MET A 713 24.18 -12.33 6.39
CA MET A 713 22.76 -12.58 6.12
C MET A 713 22.34 -12.05 4.74
N GLY A 714 22.78 -10.85 4.35
CA GLY A 714 22.52 -10.29 3.02
C GLY A 714 23.15 -11.12 1.90
N LYS A 715 24.38 -11.62 2.13
CA LYS A 715 25.07 -12.54 1.21
C LYS A 715 24.35 -13.88 1.10
N LEU A 716 23.93 -14.46 2.22
CA LEU A 716 23.18 -15.72 2.24
C LEU A 716 21.87 -15.61 1.44
N ALA A 717 21.11 -14.53 1.64
CA ALA A 717 19.87 -14.32 0.90
C ALA A 717 20.09 -14.17 -0.62
N THR A 718 21.25 -13.65 -1.02
CA THR A 718 21.65 -13.56 -2.43
C THR A 718 22.06 -14.93 -2.99
N ALA A 719 22.71 -15.77 -2.18
CA ALA A 719 23.12 -17.12 -2.53
C ALA A 719 21.95 -18.13 -2.58
N VAL A 720 20.81 -17.82 -1.94
CA VAL A 720 19.63 -18.69 -1.86
C VAL A 720 18.38 -17.97 -2.39
N PRO A 721 18.28 -17.71 -3.70
CA PRO A 721 17.12 -17.04 -4.30
C PRO A 721 15.82 -17.84 -4.18
N GLU A 722 15.91 -19.14 -3.91
CA GLU A 722 14.78 -20.03 -3.64
C GLU A 722 14.16 -19.79 -2.26
N ALA A 723 14.83 -19.09 -1.35
CA ALA A 723 14.25 -18.73 -0.06
C ALA A 723 13.26 -17.56 -0.25
N LYS A 724 12.03 -17.75 0.23
CA LYS A 724 11.04 -16.68 0.36
C LYS A 724 11.35 -15.80 1.57
N GLU A 725 11.80 -16.42 2.65
CA GLU A 725 12.06 -15.78 3.94
C GLU A 725 13.18 -16.55 4.64
N ILE A 726 14.16 -15.83 5.18
CA ILE A 726 15.20 -16.34 6.07
C ILE A 726 15.13 -15.44 7.30
N GLU A 727 14.89 -15.98 8.48
CA GLU A 727 14.73 -15.21 9.72
C GLU A 727 15.52 -15.87 10.84
N ILE A 728 16.19 -15.04 11.65
CA ILE A 728 16.83 -15.45 12.89
C ILE A 728 16.18 -14.68 14.04
N ASN A 729 15.46 -15.39 14.91
CA ASN A 729 14.70 -14.81 16.01
C ASN A 729 14.68 -15.72 17.26
N PRO A 730 15.48 -15.45 18.30
CA PRO A 730 16.38 -14.30 18.45
C PRO A 730 17.79 -14.56 17.89
N VAL A 731 18.45 -13.48 17.51
CA VAL A 731 19.90 -13.32 17.60
C VAL A 731 20.22 -12.78 18.99
N ILE A 732 21.14 -13.42 19.71
CA ILE A 732 21.55 -12.96 21.05
C ILE A 732 22.93 -12.32 20.96
N ILE A 733 23.04 -11.10 21.46
CA ILE A 733 24.26 -10.29 21.47
C ILE A 733 24.73 -10.17 22.91
N ASN A 734 25.96 -10.56 23.20
CA ASN A 734 26.63 -10.28 24.47
C ASN A 734 27.87 -9.38 24.25
N ILE A 735 28.64 -9.11 25.30
CA ILE A 735 29.82 -8.24 25.23
C ILE A 735 30.93 -8.77 24.30
N ASN A 736 30.97 -10.08 24.07
CA ASN A 736 32.04 -10.74 23.33
C ASN A 736 31.60 -11.26 21.96
N ASP A 737 30.36 -11.74 21.83
CA ASP A 737 29.88 -12.54 20.70
C ASP A 737 28.42 -12.28 20.34
N VAL A 738 28.06 -12.77 19.15
CA VAL A 738 26.71 -12.74 18.58
C VAL A 738 26.34 -14.15 18.13
N TRP A 739 25.14 -14.60 18.50
CA TRP A 739 24.70 -15.98 18.27
C TRP A 739 23.31 -16.03 17.64
N ALA A 740 23.18 -16.75 16.52
CA ALA A 740 21.90 -17.11 15.93
C ALA A 740 21.28 -18.30 16.69
N VAL A 741 20.19 -18.07 17.43
CA VAL A 741 19.64 -19.06 18.37
C VAL A 741 18.50 -19.89 17.78
N ASP A 742 17.64 -19.26 16.98
CA ASP A 742 16.54 -19.94 16.29
C ASP A 742 16.43 -19.39 14.87
N SER A 743 16.58 -20.28 13.90
CA SER A 743 16.65 -19.93 12.49
C SER A 743 15.47 -20.56 11.76
N LYS A 744 14.80 -19.77 10.92
CA LYS A 744 13.65 -20.17 10.12
C LYS A 744 13.94 -19.86 8.67
N VAL A 745 13.76 -20.84 7.80
CA VAL A 745 13.93 -20.68 6.35
C VAL A 745 12.70 -21.22 5.63
N VAL A 746 11.97 -20.33 4.98
CA VAL A 746 10.78 -20.66 4.18
C VAL A 746 11.16 -20.62 2.71
N LEU A 747 10.86 -21.69 1.98
CA LEU A 747 11.18 -21.79 0.56
C LEU A 747 10.05 -21.21 -0.30
N ARG A 748 10.40 -20.63 -1.44
CA ARG A 748 9.46 -20.26 -2.49
C ARG A 748 8.86 -21.56 -3.02
N GLN A 749 7.55 -21.70 -2.88
CA GLN A 749 6.87 -22.73 -3.64
C GLN A 749 6.85 -22.30 -5.10
N ASN A 750 7.37 -23.14 -6.00
CA ASN A 750 7.04 -23.09 -7.42
C ASN A 750 5.57 -23.47 -7.59
N ASN A 751 4.67 -22.66 -7.04
CA ASN A 751 3.36 -22.56 -7.61
C ASN A 751 3.52 -21.67 -8.84
N PRO A 752 3.06 -22.10 -10.03
CA PRO A 752 2.79 -21.13 -11.08
C PRO A 752 1.98 -19.97 -10.47
N MET A 753 2.18 -18.75 -10.97
CA MET A 753 1.39 -17.55 -10.65
C MET A 753 0.02 -17.98 -10.13
N GLN A 754 -0.37 -17.55 -8.92
CA GLN A 754 -1.69 -17.83 -8.37
C GLN A 754 -2.72 -17.69 -9.50
N GLU A 755 -3.19 -18.83 -10.01
CA GLU A 755 -4.34 -18.84 -10.90
C GLU A 755 -5.41 -18.10 -10.10
N GLY A 756 -5.94 -17.02 -10.68
CA GLY A 756 -7.05 -16.30 -10.10
C GLY A 756 -8.08 -17.31 -9.60
N LEU A 757 -8.67 -17.03 -8.43
CA LEU A 757 -9.68 -17.87 -7.76
C LEU A 757 -10.50 -18.64 -8.82
N LYS A 758 -10.29 -19.96 -8.93
CA LYS A 758 -10.95 -20.78 -9.95
C LYS A 758 -12.44 -20.76 -9.69
N PHE A 759 -13.16 -20.02 -10.54
CA PHE A 759 -14.61 -19.98 -10.52
C PHE A 759 -15.17 -21.35 -10.91
N ASN A 760 -16.17 -21.78 -10.17
CA ASN A 760 -16.95 -22.97 -10.49
C ASN A 760 -18.26 -22.54 -11.17
N LEU A 761 -18.83 -23.42 -11.97
CA LEU A 761 -20.11 -23.25 -12.63
C LEU A 761 -21.16 -24.13 -11.95
N ALA A 762 -22.38 -23.62 -11.85
CA ALA A 762 -23.52 -24.41 -11.43
C ALA A 762 -24.77 -24.09 -12.27
N GLY A 763 -25.48 -25.13 -12.71
CA GLY A 763 -26.74 -24.99 -13.43
C GLY A 763 -27.91 -24.78 -12.46
N THR A 764 -28.83 -23.88 -12.80
CA THR A 764 -30.04 -23.59 -12.01
C THR A 764 -31.07 -24.69 -12.26
N LEU A 765 -31.40 -25.48 -11.24
CA LEU A 765 -32.36 -26.58 -11.32
C LEU A 765 -33.79 -26.15 -11.03
N SER A 766 -33.98 -25.33 -10.00
CA SER A 766 -35.30 -24.90 -9.56
C SER A 766 -35.25 -23.48 -9.01
N THR A 767 -36.35 -22.76 -9.20
CA THR A 767 -36.54 -21.39 -8.71
C THR A 767 -37.93 -21.32 -8.07
N THR A 768 -38.00 -21.08 -6.76
CA THR A 768 -39.27 -21.04 -6.01
C THR A 768 -39.38 -19.75 -5.21
N VAL A 769 -40.49 -19.02 -5.36
CA VAL A 769 -40.80 -17.89 -4.47
C VAL A 769 -41.45 -18.44 -3.21
N LEU A 770 -40.80 -18.30 -2.06
CA LEU A 770 -41.30 -18.85 -0.80
C LEU A 770 -42.24 -17.88 -0.07
N ALA A 771 -41.95 -16.58 -0.13
CA ALA A 771 -42.74 -15.54 0.53
C ALA A 771 -42.32 -14.16 0.03
N SER A 772 -43.23 -13.39 -0.58
CA SER A 772 -43.00 -12.02 -1.06
C SER A 772 -41.66 -11.82 -1.79
N LYS A 773 -40.61 -11.44 -1.05
CA LYS A 773 -39.24 -11.13 -1.51
C LYS A 773 -38.20 -12.24 -1.28
N PHE A 774 -38.59 -13.39 -0.74
CA PHE A 774 -37.71 -14.52 -0.45
C PHE A 774 -37.80 -15.55 -1.56
N HIS A 775 -36.72 -15.68 -2.31
CA HIS A 775 -36.58 -16.61 -3.43
C HIS A 775 -35.62 -17.73 -3.04
N TYR A 776 -36.02 -18.97 -3.26
CA TYR A 776 -35.20 -20.15 -3.04
C TYR A 776 -34.80 -20.76 -4.37
N PHE A 777 -33.50 -20.97 -4.54
CA PHE A 777 -32.89 -21.51 -5.74
C PHE A 777 -32.16 -22.80 -5.41
N GLU A 778 -32.22 -23.77 -6.31
CA GLU A 778 -31.40 -24.97 -6.25
C GLU A 778 -30.46 -25.03 -7.45
N PHE A 779 -29.20 -25.35 -7.18
CA PHE A 779 -28.14 -25.39 -8.16
C PHE A 779 -27.47 -26.75 -8.20
N GLU A 780 -27.12 -27.21 -9.40
CA GLU A 780 -26.24 -28.35 -9.63
C GLU A 780 -24.86 -27.85 -10.04
N SER A 781 -23.87 -28.05 -9.17
CA SER A 781 -22.47 -27.76 -9.44
C SER A 781 -21.87 -28.77 -10.42
N GLU A 782 -21.09 -28.26 -11.36
CA GLU A 782 -20.29 -29.07 -12.28
C GLU A 782 -19.29 -29.98 -11.53
N LYS A 783 -18.78 -29.52 -10.37
CA LYS A 783 -17.80 -30.23 -9.54
C LYS A 783 -18.35 -30.56 -8.15
N PRO A 784 -17.91 -31.67 -7.54
CA PRO A 784 -18.26 -31.97 -6.15
C PRO A 784 -17.87 -30.83 -5.18
N LEU A 785 -18.83 -30.39 -4.37
CA LEU A 785 -18.75 -29.35 -3.34
C LEU A 785 -18.95 -29.99 -1.96
N ASN A 786 -17.88 -30.06 -1.16
CA ASN A 786 -17.97 -30.59 0.20
C ASN A 786 -18.40 -29.50 1.18
N LEU A 787 -19.71 -29.32 1.34
CA LEU A 787 -20.33 -28.30 2.18
C LEU A 787 -20.46 -28.74 3.64
N LYS A 788 -20.01 -27.89 4.56
CA LYS A 788 -20.35 -27.98 5.97
C LYS A 788 -21.54 -27.07 6.31
N PRO A 789 -22.47 -27.49 7.19
CA PRO A 789 -23.59 -26.65 7.62
C PRO A 789 -23.12 -25.27 8.13
N GLY A 790 -23.70 -24.22 7.57
CA GLY A 790 -23.38 -22.82 7.89
C GLY A 790 -22.28 -22.17 7.04
N GLN A 791 -21.76 -22.88 6.04
CA GLN A 791 -20.91 -22.29 5.01
C GLN A 791 -21.70 -21.51 3.97
N TYR A 792 -21.01 -20.63 3.25
CA TYR A 792 -21.57 -19.80 2.19
C TYR A 792 -20.76 -19.94 0.89
N VAL A 793 -21.35 -19.48 -0.21
CA VAL A 793 -20.69 -19.34 -1.51
C VAL A 793 -20.74 -17.87 -1.95
N ASN A 794 -19.75 -17.44 -2.71
CA ASN A 794 -19.75 -16.14 -3.37
C ASN A 794 -20.27 -16.32 -4.79
N ILE A 795 -21.40 -15.70 -5.12
CA ILE A 795 -21.99 -15.71 -6.47
C ILE A 795 -21.58 -14.45 -7.22
N LYS A 796 -21.19 -14.60 -8.49
CA LYS A 796 -20.96 -13.49 -9.42
C LYS A 796 -22.31 -12.98 -9.92
N VAL A 797 -22.78 -11.87 -9.34
CA VAL A 797 -24.09 -11.28 -9.67
C VAL A 797 -23.99 -10.16 -10.72
N ALA A 798 -22.78 -9.65 -10.98
CA ALA A 798 -22.46 -8.74 -12.09
C ALA A 798 -20.97 -8.87 -12.48
N PRO A 799 -20.50 -8.30 -13.62
CA PRO A 799 -19.10 -8.47 -14.09
C PRO A 799 -18.02 -8.23 -13.02
N ASN A 800 -18.21 -7.24 -12.15
CA ASN A 800 -17.29 -6.86 -11.06
C ASN A 800 -17.92 -7.00 -9.66
N THR A 801 -19.09 -7.64 -9.55
CA THR A 801 -19.82 -7.74 -8.29
C THR A 801 -19.98 -9.20 -7.87
N MET A 802 -19.28 -9.58 -6.81
CA MET A 802 -19.52 -10.81 -6.08
C MET A 802 -20.38 -10.53 -4.83
N ARG A 803 -21.26 -11.47 -4.49
CA ARG A 803 -22.07 -11.41 -3.27
C ARG A 803 -22.07 -12.77 -2.57
N ALA A 804 -21.90 -12.75 -1.26
CA ALA A 804 -21.92 -13.93 -0.42
C ALA A 804 -23.37 -14.34 -0.11
N TYR A 805 -23.67 -15.63 -0.23
CA TYR A 805 -24.96 -16.22 0.11
C TYR A 805 -24.74 -17.52 0.88
N SER A 806 -25.34 -17.60 2.07
CA SER A 806 -25.30 -18.80 2.91
C SER A 806 -26.00 -19.95 2.20
N VAL A 807 -25.41 -21.13 2.27
CA VAL A 807 -26.02 -22.32 1.68
C VAL A 807 -27.16 -22.79 2.57
N ALA A 808 -28.26 -23.19 1.92
CA ALA A 808 -29.54 -23.53 2.54
C ALA A 808 -29.94 -25.02 2.37
N THR A 809 -29.00 -25.87 1.92
CA THR A 809 -29.16 -27.32 1.78
C THR A 809 -28.10 -28.11 2.56
N ILE A 810 -28.35 -29.40 2.77
CA ILE A 810 -27.43 -30.37 3.37
C ILE A 810 -27.33 -31.57 2.43
N GLY A 811 -26.14 -32.17 2.33
CA GLY A 811 -26.05 -33.60 2.02
C GLY A 811 -26.01 -34.02 0.55
N ASP A 812 -25.72 -33.11 -0.39
CA ASP A 812 -25.44 -33.50 -1.77
C ASP A 812 -24.11 -32.93 -2.24
N GLN A 813 -23.22 -33.80 -2.72
CA GLN A 813 -21.90 -33.37 -3.20
C GLN A 813 -22.01 -32.49 -4.45
N ARG A 814 -23.11 -32.47 -5.19
CA ARG A 814 -23.25 -31.60 -6.37
C ARG A 814 -24.37 -30.58 -6.24
N HIS A 815 -25.30 -30.76 -5.31
CA HIS A 815 -26.45 -29.87 -5.20
C HIS A 815 -26.32 -28.90 -4.02
N PHE A 816 -26.55 -27.62 -4.28
CA PHE A 816 -26.65 -26.62 -3.22
C PHE A 816 -27.79 -25.65 -3.46
N GLY A 817 -28.48 -25.27 -2.40
CA GLY A 817 -29.57 -24.30 -2.46
C GLY A 817 -29.21 -22.96 -1.83
N LEU A 818 -29.75 -21.88 -2.36
CA LEU A 818 -29.61 -20.52 -1.82
C LEU A 818 -30.98 -19.90 -1.57
N LEU A 819 -31.15 -19.26 -0.41
CA LEU A 819 -32.30 -18.41 -0.12
C LEU A 819 -31.87 -16.95 -0.21
N VAL A 820 -32.48 -16.22 -1.13
CA VAL A 820 -32.15 -14.85 -1.49
C VAL A 820 -33.28 -13.91 -1.07
N ASP A 821 -32.92 -12.85 -0.33
CA ASP A 821 -33.80 -11.72 0.00
C ASP A 821 -33.62 -10.65 -1.08
N THR A 822 -34.62 -10.48 -1.94
CA THR A 822 -34.59 -9.50 -3.04
C THR A 822 -35.19 -8.16 -2.57
N ARG A 823 -34.57 -7.05 -2.97
CA ARG A 823 -35.05 -5.71 -2.65
C ARG A 823 -34.81 -4.77 -3.83
N PRO A 824 -35.68 -3.77 -4.06
CA PRO A 824 -35.44 -2.75 -5.07
C PRO A 824 -34.07 -2.09 -4.89
N GLY A 825 -33.27 -2.03 -5.97
CA GLY A 825 -31.89 -1.50 -5.93
C GLY A 825 -30.87 -2.41 -5.24
N GLY A 826 -31.27 -3.63 -4.85
CA GLY A 826 -30.38 -4.61 -4.25
C GLY A 826 -29.33 -5.11 -5.27
N PRO A 827 -28.03 -5.11 -4.92
CA PRO A 827 -26.93 -5.36 -5.86
C PRO A 827 -26.89 -6.77 -6.48
N GLY A 828 -27.64 -7.73 -5.93
CA GLY A 828 -27.87 -9.05 -6.55
C GLY A 828 -29.34 -9.35 -6.82
N SER A 829 -30.26 -8.44 -6.50
CA SER A 829 -31.70 -8.71 -6.59
C SER A 829 -32.14 -8.86 -8.05
N GLN A 830 -31.73 -7.94 -8.92
CA GLN A 830 -32.00 -8.04 -10.36
C GLN A 830 -31.39 -9.30 -11.00
N PHE A 831 -30.23 -9.77 -10.50
CA PHE A 831 -29.61 -11.00 -10.99
C PHE A 831 -30.49 -12.22 -10.70
N PHE A 832 -30.87 -12.41 -9.44
CA PHE A 832 -31.68 -13.57 -9.03
C PHE A 832 -33.14 -13.49 -9.51
N GLU A 833 -33.73 -12.29 -9.62
CA GLU A 833 -35.08 -12.12 -10.18
C GLU A 833 -35.17 -12.51 -11.65
N ASN A 834 -34.08 -12.37 -12.41
CA ASN A 834 -34.03 -12.72 -13.83
C ASN A 834 -33.53 -14.15 -14.10
N LEU A 835 -33.05 -14.85 -13.07
CA LEU A 835 -32.45 -16.18 -13.19
C LEU A 835 -33.53 -17.24 -13.44
N LYS A 836 -33.36 -18.06 -14.48
CA LYS A 836 -34.31 -19.09 -14.90
C LYS A 836 -33.72 -20.49 -14.77
N VAL A 837 -34.60 -21.49 -14.70
CA VAL A 837 -34.20 -22.90 -14.77
C VAL A 837 -33.41 -23.15 -16.06
N GLY A 838 -32.23 -23.77 -15.93
CA GLY A 838 -31.27 -24.01 -17.01
C GLY A 838 -30.15 -22.97 -17.12
N ASP A 839 -30.28 -21.79 -16.49
CA ASP A 839 -29.22 -20.78 -16.51
C ASP A 839 -28.02 -21.22 -15.66
N VAL A 840 -26.81 -20.88 -16.11
CA VAL A 840 -25.56 -21.22 -15.41
C VAL A 840 -25.07 -20.02 -14.61
N ILE A 841 -24.86 -20.22 -13.32
CA ILE A 841 -24.24 -19.23 -12.43
C ILE A 841 -22.76 -19.51 -12.24
N THR A 842 -22.00 -18.45 -11.97
CA THR A 842 -20.57 -18.52 -11.63
C THR A 842 -20.39 -18.27 -10.14
N TYR A 843 -19.66 -19.14 -9.45
CA TYR A 843 -19.49 -19.04 -8.00
C TYR A 843 -18.10 -19.45 -7.49
N LEU A 844 -17.79 -19.03 -6.27
CA LEU A 844 -16.61 -19.41 -5.50
C LEU A 844 -17.04 -19.97 -4.14
N GLY A 845 -16.40 -21.03 -3.67
CA GLY A 845 -16.68 -21.62 -2.37
C GLY A 845 -16.47 -23.14 -2.34
N PRO A 846 -16.74 -23.78 -1.18
CA PRO A 846 -17.43 -23.20 -0.04
C PRO A 846 -16.49 -22.41 0.89
N PHE A 847 -17.03 -21.41 1.58
CA PHE A 847 -16.31 -20.56 2.53
C PHE A 847 -17.03 -20.46 3.88
N GLY A 848 -16.34 -19.96 4.90
CA GLY A 848 -16.92 -19.64 6.21
C GLY A 848 -16.50 -20.58 7.33
N ALA A 849 -16.41 -20.01 8.53
CA ALA A 849 -16.10 -20.69 9.79
C ALA A 849 -17.29 -20.72 10.76
N PHE A 850 -18.46 -20.25 10.32
CA PHE A 850 -19.72 -20.34 11.05
C PHE A 850 -20.28 -21.76 10.87
N THR A 851 -19.69 -22.72 11.57
CA THR A 851 -20.09 -24.14 11.53
C THR A 851 -20.41 -24.65 12.93
N LEU A 852 -21.20 -25.71 13.03
CA LEU A 852 -21.51 -26.36 14.30
C LEU A 852 -20.25 -26.80 15.04
N LYS A 853 -20.23 -26.58 16.36
CA LYS A 853 -19.21 -27.08 17.29
C LYS A 853 -19.86 -27.98 18.34
N PRO A 854 -20.03 -29.28 18.06
CA PRO A 854 -20.77 -30.18 18.95
C PRO A 854 -20.08 -30.40 20.31
N GLU A 855 -18.75 -30.22 20.36
CA GLU A 855 -17.90 -30.53 21.53
C GLU A 855 -17.63 -29.35 22.47
N ASP A 856 -18.35 -28.23 22.31
CA ASP A 856 -18.11 -27.01 23.09
C ASP A 856 -18.63 -27.06 24.55
N GLY A 857 -19.14 -28.22 24.98
CA GLY A 857 -19.59 -28.48 26.35
C GLY A 857 -20.91 -27.82 26.74
N ALA A 858 -21.69 -27.29 25.79
CA ALA A 858 -23.02 -26.73 26.08
C ALA A 858 -24.09 -27.82 26.26
N GLU A 859 -24.97 -27.60 27.24
CA GLU A 859 -26.11 -28.48 27.56
C GLU A 859 -27.33 -28.18 26.67
N GLN A 860 -27.38 -27.01 26.02
CA GLN A 860 -28.49 -26.59 25.16
C GLN A 860 -27.98 -25.82 23.93
N LEU A 861 -28.65 -25.99 22.78
CA LEU A 861 -28.34 -25.26 21.55
C LEU A 861 -29.44 -24.24 21.25
N LEU A 862 -29.04 -22.99 21.10
CA LEU A 862 -29.92 -21.87 20.83
C LEU A 862 -29.61 -21.30 19.45
N PHE A 863 -30.61 -21.25 18.58
CA PHE A 863 -30.51 -20.68 17.24
C PHE A 863 -31.34 -19.41 17.14
N LEU A 864 -30.74 -18.35 16.62
CA LEU A 864 -31.44 -17.09 16.34
C LEU A 864 -31.28 -16.71 14.87
N ALA A 865 -32.40 -16.49 14.19
CA ALA A 865 -32.43 -16.11 12.79
C ALA A 865 -33.36 -14.93 12.53
N THR A 866 -33.04 -14.12 11.52
CA THR A 866 -33.99 -13.14 10.96
C THR A 866 -33.94 -13.14 9.44
N GLY A 867 -35.11 -13.06 8.78
CA GLY A 867 -35.20 -13.05 7.31
C GLY A 867 -34.41 -14.18 6.66
N SER A 868 -33.62 -13.89 5.61
CA SER A 868 -32.81 -14.90 4.91
C SER A 868 -31.67 -15.50 5.75
N GLY A 869 -31.38 -14.98 6.94
CA GLY A 869 -30.42 -15.59 7.87
C GLY A 869 -30.84 -16.98 8.36
N ILE A 870 -32.10 -17.37 8.12
CA ILE A 870 -32.59 -18.71 8.40
C ILE A 870 -31.89 -19.80 7.57
N SER A 871 -31.25 -19.46 6.44
CA SER A 871 -30.55 -20.40 5.55
C SER A 871 -29.50 -21.23 6.27
N ALA A 872 -28.49 -20.57 6.83
CA ALA A 872 -27.40 -21.22 7.56
C ALA A 872 -27.93 -21.97 8.78
N VAL A 873 -28.88 -21.35 9.49
CA VAL A 873 -29.48 -21.90 10.71
C VAL A 873 -30.28 -23.17 10.43
N ARG A 874 -31.04 -23.22 9.33
CA ARG A 874 -31.77 -24.42 8.91
C ARG A 874 -30.82 -25.58 8.69
N CYS A 875 -29.73 -25.36 7.94
CA CYS A 875 -28.73 -26.41 7.70
C CYS A 875 -28.09 -26.90 9.00
N MET A 876 -27.79 -26.00 9.93
CA MET A 876 -27.23 -26.39 11.21
C MET A 876 -28.23 -27.19 12.06
N ILE A 877 -29.50 -26.79 12.12
CA ILE A 877 -30.52 -27.51 12.87
C ILE A 877 -30.74 -28.89 12.28
N GLU A 878 -30.87 -29.00 10.97
CA GLU A 878 -31.14 -30.28 10.33
C GLU A 878 -29.93 -31.23 10.43
N SER A 879 -28.69 -30.74 10.31
CA SER A 879 -27.48 -31.54 10.57
C SER A 879 -27.35 -31.94 12.05
N THR A 880 -27.69 -31.05 12.98
CA THR A 880 -27.73 -31.32 14.43
C THR A 880 -28.68 -32.48 14.76
N LEU A 881 -29.88 -32.48 14.17
CA LEU A 881 -30.94 -33.45 14.46
C LEU A 881 -30.78 -34.77 13.68
N THR A 882 -30.22 -34.75 12.47
CA THR A 882 -30.14 -35.93 11.59
C THR A 882 -28.75 -36.59 11.59
N GLU A 883 -27.69 -35.83 11.29
CA GLU A 883 -26.33 -36.33 11.10
C GLU A 883 -25.59 -36.52 12.42
N HIS A 884 -25.55 -35.47 13.25
CA HIS A 884 -24.86 -35.50 14.54
C HIS A 884 -25.68 -36.16 15.66
N LYS A 885 -26.98 -36.38 15.44
CA LYS A 885 -27.93 -37.03 16.37
C LYS A 885 -27.86 -36.46 17.79
N ILE A 886 -27.74 -35.14 17.89
CA ILE A 886 -27.59 -34.44 19.15
C ILE A 886 -28.88 -34.56 19.98
N THR A 887 -28.77 -35.08 21.21
CA THR A 887 -29.91 -35.32 22.11
C THR A 887 -30.24 -34.14 23.03
N LYS A 888 -29.36 -33.14 23.15
CA LYS A 888 -29.63 -31.92 23.93
C LYS A 888 -30.80 -31.11 23.35
N PRO A 889 -31.48 -30.30 24.18
CA PRO A 889 -32.51 -29.37 23.71
C PRO A 889 -31.98 -28.41 22.63
N VAL A 890 -32.74 -28.27 21.55
CA VAL A 890 -32.47 -27.36 20.43
C VAL A 890 -33.66 -26.40 20.27
N LYS A 891 -33.40 -25.09 20.38
CA LYS A 891 -34.42 -24.04 20.27
C LYS A 891 -34.11 -23.09 19.13
N LEU A 892 -35.10 -22.78 18.28
CA LEU A 892 -35.01 -21.76 17.23
C LEU A 892 -35.93 -20.57 17.54
N TYR A 893 -35.38 -19.36 17.54
CA TYR A 893 -36.15 -18.11 17.45
C TYR A 893 -35.99 -17.49 16.07
N TYR A 894 -37.09 -17.34 15.36
CA TYR A 894 -37.09 -16.81 14.00
C TYR A 894 -37.88 -15.50 13.91
N GLY A 895 -37.16 -14.40 13.67
CA GLY A 895 -37.73 -13.06 13.57
C GLY A 895 -38.06 -12.65 12.14
N LEU A 896 -39.30 -12.22 11.91
CA LEU A 896 -39.80 -11.74 10.62
C LEU A 896 -40.57 -10.42 10.79
N THR A 897 -40.80 -9.72 9.70
CA THR A 897 -41.47 -8.41 9.77
C THR A 897 -42.98 -8.57 9.95
N ASN A 898 -43.63 -9.38 9.13
CA ASN A 898 -45.08 -9.59 9.09
C ASN A 898 -45.43 -11.00 8.57
N GLU A 899 -46.71 -11.34 8.53
CA GLU A 899 -47.22 -12.66 8.16
C GLU A 899 -46.88 -13.06 6.72
N ASN A 900 -46.78 -12.09 5.81
CA ASN A 900 -46.48 -12.35 4.39
C ASN A 900 -45.01 -12.76 4.17
N GLU A 901 -44.17 -12.67 5.19
CA GLU A 901 -42.78 -13.14 5.17
C GLU A 901 -42.61 -14.53 5.79
N ILE A 902 -43.69 -15.16 6.27
CA ILE A 902 -43.61 -16.50 6.87
C ILE A 902 -43.49 -17.56 5.78
N PHE A 903 -42.40 -18.34 5.82
CA PHE A 903 -42.18 -19.53 4.99
C PHE A 903 -41.56 -20.65 5.82
N TRP A 904 -41.61 -21.89 5.30
CA TRP A 904 -41.14 -23.11 5.97
C TRP A 904 -41.74 -23.39 7.36
N GLN A 905 -42.86 -22.76 7.72
CA GLN A 905 -43.53 -23.00 8.99
C GLN A 905 -43.96 -24.47 9.15
N GLU A 906 -44.53 -25.06 8.09
CA GLU A 906 -44.91 -26.47 8.08
C GLU A 906 -43.71 -27.40 8.23
N TYR A 907 -42.57 -27.05 7.61
CA TYR A 907 -41.32 -27.80 7.74
C TYR A 907 -40.84 -27.84 9.20
N TYR A 908 -40.76 -26.68 9.87
CA TYR A 908 -40.35 -26.65 11.28
C TYR A 908 -41.37 -27.31 12.21
N TYR A 909 -42.67 -27.18 11.93
CA TYR A 909 -43.71 -27.90 12.66
C TYR A 909 -43.55 -29.42 12.55
N ASN A 910 -43.30 -29.93 11.34
CA ASN A 910 -43.06 -31.35 11.13
C ASN A 910 -41.76 -31.82 11.82
N LEU A 911 -40.72 -30.99 11.87
CA LEU A 911 -39.52 -31.28 12.67
C LEU A 911 -39.83 -31.43 14.16
N THR A 912 -40.70 -30.59 14.74
CA THR A 912 -41.08 -30.73 16.17
C THR A 912 -41.86 -32.02 16.46
N LYS A 913 -42.62 -32.54 15.49
CA LYS A 913 -43.30 -33.84 15.62
C LYS A 913 -42.30 -35.00 15.56
N LYS A 914 -41.24 -34.85 14.75
CA LYS A 914 -40.23 -35.90 14.52
C LYS A 914 -39.17 -35.94 15.62
N TYR A 915 -38.79 -34.78 16.18
CA TYR A 915 -37.70 -34.62 17.14
C TYR A 915 -38.22 -33.94 18.43
N PRO A 916 -38.48 -34.71 19.51
CA PRO A 916 -39.01 -34.18 20.76
C PRO A 916 -38.10 -33.15 21.46
N ASN A 917 -36.79 -33.18 21.17
CA ASN A 917 -35.81 -32.25 21.70
C ASN A 917 -35.71 -30.94 20.89
N PHE A 918 -36.47 -30.78 19.81
CA PHE A 918 -36.50 -29.56 18.99
C PHE A 918 -37.76 -28.74 19.25
N SER A 919 -37.62 -27.43 19.41
CA SER A 919 -38.74 -26.50 19.37
C SER A 919 -38.37 -25.21 18.66
N TYR A 920 -39.36 -24.52 18.10
CA TYR A 920 -39.16 -23.25 17.40
C TYR A 920 -40.25 -22.24 17.75
N GLN A 921 -39.96 -20.97 17.51
CA GLN A 921 -40.88 -19.88 17.76
C GLN A 921 -40.67 -18.77 16.73
N ILE A 922 -41.71 -18.45 15.97
CA ILE A 922 -41.72 -17.32 15.04
C ILE A 922 -42.18 -16.07 15.79
N CYS A 923 -41.47 -14.96 15.62
CA CYS A 923 -41.82 -13.67 16.18
C CYS A 923 -41.98 -12.64 15.07
N LEU A 924 -43.08 -11.89 15.09
CA LEU A 924 -43.34 -10.84 14.10
C LEU A 924 -43.15 -9.46 14.72
N PHE A 925 -42.40 -8.59 14.03
CA PHE A 925 -42.18 -7.21 14.47
C PHE A 925 -43.43 -6.33 14.27
N LYS A 926 -44.11 -6.50 13.13
CA LYS A 926 -45.33 -5.79 12.72
C LYS A 926 -46.41 -6.78 12.26
N PRO A 927 -46.95 -7.61 13.17
CA PRO A 927 -48.04 -8.52 12.83
C PRO A 927 -49.32 -7.76 12.50
N GLY A 928 -50.13 -8.31 11.61
CA GLY A 928 -51.55 -7.97 11.46
C GLY A 928 -52.43 -8.52 12.58
N ASP A 929 -53.71 -8.18 12.53
CA ASP A 929 -54.66 -8.42 13.62
C ASP A 929 -54.92 -9.91 13.90
N PHE A 930 -54.66 -10.77 12.92
CA PHE A 930 -54.93 -12.21 13.01
C PHE A 930 -53.75 -13.03 13.55
N TRP A 931 -52.58 -12.42 13.77
CA TRP A 931 -51.43 -13.11 14.36
C TRP A 931 -51.63 -13.39 15.85
N LYS A 932 -51.64 -14.68 16.18
CA LYS A 932 -51.77 -15.20 17.56
C LYS A 932 -50.42 -15.55 18.20
N GLY A 933 -49.32 -15.39 17.46
CA GLY A 933 -47.98 -15.70 17.96
C GLY A 933 -47.30 -14.53 18.68
N PRO A 934 -46.04 -14.72 19.10
CA PRO A 934 -45.22 -13.69 19.72
C PRO A 934 -45.03 -12.44 18.85
N ARG A 935 -44.98 -11.27 19.51
CA ARG A 935 -44.84 -9.95 18.89
C ARG A 935 -43.58 -9.25 19.40
N GLY A 936 -42.92 -8.49 18.53
CA GLY A 936 -41.73 -7.69 18.87
C GLY A 936 -40.41 -8.32 18.42
N PHE A 937 -39.34 -8.07 19.17
CA PHE A 937 -38.00 -8.58 18.84
C PHE A 937 -37.76 -9.96 19.46
N ILE A 938 -37.05 -10.84 18.75
CA ILE A 938 -36.71 -12.19 19.25
C ILE A 938 -35.87 -12.16 20.54
N THR A 939 -35.10 -11.10 20.76
CA THR A 939 -34.29 -10.91 21.99
C THR A 939 -35.17 -10.87 23.24
N GLN A 940 -36.36 -10.28 23.17
CA GLN A 940 -37.30 -10.24 24.30
C GLN A 940 -37.83 -11.63 24.66
N LEU A 941 -37.99 -12.51 23.68
CA LEU A 941 -38.39 -13.90 23.90
C LEU A 941 -37.26 -14.70 24.53
N VAL A 942 -36.02 -14.48 24.06
CA VAL A 942 -34.83 -15.12 24.63
C VAL A 942 -34.64 -14.69 26.09
N GLU A 943 -34.77 -13.41 26.42
CA GLU A 943 -34.67 -12.92 27.81
C GLU A 943 -35.74 -13.55 28.72
N LYS A 944 -36.95 -13.75 28.20
CA LYS A 944 -38.05 -14.39 28.95
C LYS A 944 -37.84 -15.90 29.14
N ASP A 945 -37.44 -16.60 28.09
CA ASP A 945 -37.37 -18.07 28.09
C ASP A 945 -36.04 -18.58 28.68
N TYR A 946 -34.99 -17.75 28.68
CA TYR A 946 -33.63 -18.06 29.17
C TYR A 946 -33.13 -17.02 30.18
N PRO A 947 -33.65 -17.00 31.42
CA PRO A 947 -33.14 -16.09 32.46
C PRO A 947 -31.67 -16.37 32.86
N ASN A 948 -31.13 -17.54 32.49
CA ASN A 948 -29.71 -17.87 32.56
C ASN A 948 -29.29 -18.66 31.30
N ALA A 949 -28.35 -18.12 30.53
CA ALA A 949 -27.85 -18.67 29.28
C ALA A 949 -26.44 -19.30 29.39
N GLY A 950 -25.87 -19.44 30.59
CA GLY A 950 -24.49 -19.90 30.78
C GLY A 950 -24.19 -21.33 30.31
N LYS A 951 -25.24 -22.14 30.14
CA LYS A 951 -25.17 -23.52 29.64
C LYS A 951 -25.51 -23.65 28.14
N CYS A 952 -25.80 -22.53 27.47
CA CYS A 952 -26.18 -22.50 26.07
C CYS A 952 -24.99 -22.24 25.15
N SER A 953 -25.04 -22.80 23.95
CA SER A 953 -24.31 -22.30 22.79
C SER A 953 -25.27 -21.65 21.82
N ALA A 954 -25.00 -20.41 21.46
CA ALA A 954 -25.87 -19.59 20.64
C ALA A 954 -25.30 -19.43 19.22
N TYR A 955 -26.10 -19.76 18.22
CA TYR A 955 -25.77 -19.64 16.80
C TYR A 955 -26.70 -18.65 16.14
N MET A 956 -26.15 -17.55 15.59
CA MET A 956 -26.94 -16.40 15.15
C MET A 956 -26.60 -15.99 13.71
N CYS A 957 -27.62 -15.83 12.88
CA CYS A 957 -27.48 -15.38 11.49
C CYS A 957 -28.66 -14.48 11.10
N GLY A 958 -28.37 -13.29 10.55
CA GLY A 958 -29.41 -12.32 10.24
C GLY A 958 -28.92 -10.87 10.23
N ASN A 959 -29.82 -9.93 10.52
CA ASN A 959 -29.50 -8.50 10.54
C ASN A 959 -28.41 -8.20 11.58
N LYS A 960 -27.43 -7.36 11.22
CA LYS A 960 -26.32 -6.94 12.10
C LYS A 960 -26.80 -6.37 13.45
N ASN A 961 -27.88 -5.60 13.45
CA ASN A 961 -28.44 -5.04 14.68
C ASN A 961 -28.98 -6.14 15.60
N MET A 962 -29.71 -7.12 15.03
CA MET A 962 -30.18 -8.27 15.80
C MET A 962 -29.01 -9.07 16.40
N ILE A 963 -27.95 -9.31 15.62
CA ILE A 963 -26.77 -10.04 16.10
C ILE A 963 -26.09 -9.29 17.26
N ALA A 964 -25.92 -7.96 17.14
CA ALA A 964 -25.32 -7.14 18.19
C ALA A 964 -26.16 -7.13 19.48
N ASP A 965 -27.46 -6.93 19.35
CA ASP A 965 -28.40 -6.90 20.48
C ASP A 965 -28.47 -8.27 21.17
N ALA A 966 -28.58 -9.35 20.40
CA ALA A 966 -28.63 -10.71 20.93
C ALA A 966 -27.31 -11.12 21.59
N THR A 967 -26.16 -10.74 21.03
CA THR A 967 -24.84 -10.97 21.65
C THR A 967 -24.75 -10.28 23.01
N THR A 968 -25.14 -9.01 23.08
CA THR A 968 -25.13 -8.21 24.31
C THR A 968 -26.04 -8.83 25.37
N LEU A 969 -27.25 -9.24 24.97
CA LEU A 969 -28.20 -9.91 25.85
C LEU A 969 -27.68 -11.26 26.37
N LEU A 970 -27.14 -12.11 25.49
CA LEU A 970 -26.66 -13.44 25.87
C LEU A 970 -25.48 -13.37 26.84
N LEU A 971 -24.56 -12.42 26.64
CA LEU A 971 -23.47 -12.15 27.59
C LEU A 971 -24.03 -11.69 28.96
N LYS A 972 -25.01 -10.79 28.96
CA LYS A 972 -25.72 -10.34 30.18
C LYS A 972 -26.40 -11.51 30.91
N LEU A 973 -26.96 -12.45 30.17
CA LEU A 973 -27.60 -13.66 30.72
C LEU A 973 -26.60 -14.77 31.10
N GLY A 974 -25.30 -14.52 30.99
CA GLY A 974 -24.23 -15.40 31.45
C GLY A 974 -23.69 -16.40 30.42
N CYS A 975 -24.09 -16.31 29.15
CA CYS A 975 -23.51 -17.13 28.08
C CYS A 975 -22.02 -16.79 27.88
N LEU A 976 -21.16 -17.81 27.78
CA LEU A 976 -19.73 -17.63 27.54
C LEU A 976 -19.49 -17.06 26.15
N LYS A 977 -18.59 -16.08 26.04
CA LYS A 977 -18.29 -15.40 24.78
C LYS A 977 -17.82 -16.37 23.69
N GLU A 978 -17.10 -17.42 24.08
CA GLU A 978 -16.56 -18.45 23.18
C GLU A 978 -17.66 -19.37 22.61
N ARG A 979 -18.86 -19.36 23.20
CA ARG A 979 -20.05 -20.15 22.81
C ARG A 979 -21.09 -19.33 22.05
N ILE A 980 -20.76 -18.09 21.69
CA ILE A 980 -21.60 -17.23 20.85
C ILE A 980 -21.00 -17.21 19.44
N TYR A 981 -21.68 -17.88 18.52
CA TYR A 981 -21.26 -18.02 17.13
C TYR A 981 -22.14 -17.17 16.22
N THR A 982 -21.49 -16.42 15.33
CA THR A 982 -22.17 -15.53 14.38
C THR A 982 -21.57 -15.67 13.00
N GLU A 983 -22.36 -15.54 11.96
CA GLU A 983 -21.87 -15.54 10.58
C GLU A 983 -20.98 -14.32 10.30
N ARG A 984 -19.85 -14.53 9.61
CA ARG A 984 -18.95 -13.48 9.11
C ARG A 984 -18.55 -13.79 7.66
N PHE A 985 -18.89 -12.90 6.74
CA PHE A 985 -18.44 -12.95 5.34
C PHE A 985 -17.04 -12.33 5.22
N ALA A 986 -16.17 -12.90 4.37
CA ALA A 986 -14.76 -12.50 4.17
C ALA A 986 -14.53 -11.63 2.92
#